data_AF-A0A1X2BGM7-F1
#
_entry.id   AF-A0A1X2BGM7-F1
#
_cell.length_a   1.000
_cell.length_b   1.000
_cell.length_c   1.000
_cell.angle_alpha   90.00
_cell.angle_beta   90.00
_cell.angle_gamma   90.00
#
_symmetry.space_group_name_H-M   'P 1'
#
loop_
_entity.id
_entity.type
_entity.pdbx_description
1 polymer ?
#
loop_
_entity_poly.entity_id
_entity_poly.type
_entity_poly.pdbx_seq_one_letter_code
_entity_poly.pdbx_strand_id
1 'polypeptide(L)'
;MSFVMAAPEMMAAVAADVANIGLIISAANAAAVVPTTEMQVAANDEISLAVAAVFSEHARAYQELSWQAARFCDQFVQALAAGASAYASGEAVNAQLTQLSSVTDPIRTLTGRPLIGNGADGGTVDGVGQPGEPGGWLYGSGGNGGDSTNAGAAGGAGGSAGLIGNGGAGGRGGSATAGTGGTGGAGGRGGWLVGNGGAGGTGGDATSGTGGAGGAGGDAELFGSGGSGGAGGAAVGDVLGGGTGGGGGRGGTGAWLYGGGGAGGTGGDASGSGGGAGTGGTGGAGRLIGNGGGGGAGGDYDGTGANPGTGGNGGDGGNGGLIGSGGHGGRGGDVTSASGGGTAGNGGIGGNAELWGTGGGGGRGGTGNAVTTVAVTGGDGGNGGSGGWVFSGGAGGNGGAGVGSGGGGGGGNGGVGVLFGGGGAGGNGGAGGESGTGGVGGAGGNGGLIGSGGRGGFGGDGGTGGGDGGVGGNAMLFGAGGTGGNGGDSTGANGAGGAGGSGGDGGWCTNCAGVYGNGGPGGAGGTGTGTGSGGPGGNGGTGVGIGNGGAGGAGGAASGTGAVNGGAGGNGGTAGVWGAGGSGGNGGATASTTTGAGGDGGNGGNSTFIGNGGDGGNAGVNASGTGAANGGNGGSASSALIGNGGNGGNANHGGTPGTGGAAGTIGHPGVSGGSTPSPSGMASYHDLLVNTISNLQTISTTWITDPAPFLVQVGNNLGGYAQLSVSSLQNSAGSLVASFQELPTYLHAALQDLLAGNISGALHETVTGLVNLVFTGVSLSGSNPFIVVVHGALGDLVPITVIPNSIWTNVANVGAVVTDTTVSLTVVSMSPFQADLVFGLPVALLLDSLGSPVSTAIATGQSVTSFVDAVQTGNLQGAVGVLVDAPANILNGFLNGQHTVPLTIRGFGFDITANIPFDGILAPMRPVTGTVPLIGDVTFGGTPVGGIVPAVVQWAPEQLAQAIGK
;
A
#
# COMPACT_ATOMS: atom_id res chain seq x y z
N MET A 1 -9.43 -1.27 63.19
CA MET A 1 -10.34 -2.40 62.90
C MET A 1 -9.81 -3.61 63.65
N SER A 2 -10.61 -4.31 64.46
CA SER A 2 -10.14 -5.50 65.19
C SER A 2 -9.86 -6.62 64.19
N PHE A 3 -8.66 -7.20 64.22
CA PHE A 3 -8.34 -8.39 63.46
C PHE A 3 -9.20 -9.55 63.97
N VAL A 4 -10.07 -10.08 63.12
CA VAL A 4 -10.74 -11.35 63.36
C VAL A 4 -9.69 -12.43 63.08
N MET A 5 -9.19 -13.11 64.11
CA MET A 5 -8.39 -14.32 63.95
C MET A 5 -9.36 -15.52 63.90
N ALA A 6 -9.54 -16.10 62.72
CA ALA A 6 -10.16 -17.41 62.58
C ALA A 6 -9.07 -18.48 62.84
N ALA A 7 -9.42 -19.61 63.44
CA ALA A 7 -8.51 -20.75 63.62
C ALA A 7 -9.01 -21.93 62.77
N PRO A 8 -8.66 -22.01 61.47
CA PRO A 8 -9.19 -22.99 60.53
C PRO A 8 -8.92 -24.44 60.95
N GLU A 9 -7.78 -24.70 61.59
CA GLU A 9 -7.38 -26.03 62.05
C GLU A 9 -8.28 -26.53 63.18
N MET A 10 -8.71 -25.64 64.08
CA MET A 10 -9.64 -25.98 65.15
C MET A 10 -11.04 -26.29 64.58
N MET A 11 -11.48 -25.58 63.54
CA MET A 11 -12.76 -25.84 62.90
C MET A 11 -12.76 -27.16 62.10
N ALA A 12 -11.64 -27.49 61.44
CA ALA A 12 -11.47 -28.76 60.75
C ALA A 12 -11.43 -29.96 61.73
N ALA A 13 -10.75 -29.81 62.88
CA ALA A 13 -10.74 -30.81 63.94
C ALA A 13 -12.14 -31.04 64.52
N VAL A 14 -12.88 -29.96 64.81
CA VAL A 14 -14.27 -30.05 65.28
C VAL A 14 -15.18 -30.71 64.24
N ALA A 15 -15.00 -30.42 62.94
CA ALA A 15 -15.76 -31.09 61.87
C ALA A 15 -15.50 -32.61 61.84
N ALA A 16 -14.24 -33.04 62.02
CA ALA A 16 -13.88 -34.45 62.09
C ALA A 16 -14.41 -35.15 63.34
N ASP A 17 -14.37 -34.48 64.50
CA ASP A 17 -14.93 -35.01 65.74
C ASP A 17 -16.45 -35.16 65.66
N VAL A 18 -17.15 -34.16 65.09
CA VAL A 18 -18.59 -34.21 64.88
C VAL A 18 -18.97 -35.29 63.87
N ALA A 19 -18.19 -35.49 62.80
CA ALA A 19 -18.38 -36.59 61.87
C ALA A 19 -18.23 -37.95 62.56
N ASN A 20 -17.22 -38.12 63.42
CA ASN A 20 -17.01 -39.36 64.17
C ASN A 20 -18.14 -39.63 65.18
N ILE A 21 -18.64 -38.59 65.86
CA ILE A 21 -19.82 -38.71 66.72
C ILE A 21 -21.05 -39.13 65.89
N GLY A 22 -21.25 -38.53 64.71
CA GLY A 22 -22.32 -38.92 63.77
C GLY A 22 -22.22 -40.38 63.33
N LEU A 23 -21.01 -40.89 63.07
CA LEU A 23 -20.75 -42.29 62.74
C LEU A 23 -21.04 -43.23 63.92
N ILE A 24 -20.64 -42.87 65.15
CA ILE A 24 -20.91 -43.66 66.35
C ILE A 24 -22.42 -43.74 66.62
N ILE A 25 -23.12 -42.61 66.51
CA ILE A 25 -24.58 -42.55 66.73
C ILE A 25 -25.33 -43.34 65.66
N SER A 26 -24.97 -43.20 64.38
CA SER A 26 -25.60 -43.97 63.30
C SER A 26 -25.33 -45.47 63.41
N ALA A 27 -24.11 -45.89 63.81
CA ALA A 27 -23.79 -47.28 64.08
C ALA A 27 -24.58 -47.85 65.28
N ALA A 28 -24.73 -47.06 66.35
CA ALA A 28 -25.55 -47.45 67.51
C ALA A 28 -27.04 -47.58 67.15
N ASN A 29 -27.57 -46.63 66.35
CA ASN A 29 -28.95 -46.67 65.87
C ASN A 29 -29.19 -47.88 64.95
N ALA A 30 -28.23 -48.21 64.08
CA ALA A 30 -28.27 -49.39 63.23
C ALA A 30 -28.23 -50.70 64.03
N ALA A 31 -27.38 -50.80 65.05
CA ALA A 31 -27.31 -51.96 65.94
C ALA A 31 -28.61 -52.16 66.76
N ALA A 32 -29.32 -51.07 67.07
CA ALA A 32 -30.58 -51.11 67.80
C ALA A 32 -31.80 -51.49 66.95
N VAL A 33 -31.70 -51.50 65.61
CA VAL A 33 -32.85 -51.76 64.71
C VAL A 33 -33.51 -53.10 65.01
N VAL A 34 -32.76 -54.20 64.93
CA VAL A 34 -33.30 -55.57 65.06
C VAL A 34 -33.94 -55.80 66.44
N PRO A 35 -33.27 -55.55 67.58
CA PRO A 35 -33.86 -55.83 68.89
C PRO A 35 -35.07 -54.95 69.25
N THR A 36 -35.25 -53.79 68.59
CA THR A 36 -36.36 -52.86 68.90
C THR A 36 -37.56 -52.99 67.95
N THR A 37 -37.36 -53.47 66.72
CA THR A 37 -38.44 -53.63 65.72
C THR A 37 -39.02 -55.04 65.66
N GLU A 38 -38.33 -56.03 66.21
CA GLU A 38 -38.75 -57.44 66.26
C GLU A 38 -39.03 -57.90 67.70
N MET A 39 -39.67 -57.03 68.50
CA MET A 39 -39.97 -57.38 69.89
C MET A 39 -40.95 -58.56 69.93
N GLN A 40 -40.50 -59.69 70.49
CA GLN A 40 -41.33 -60.89 70.59
C GLN A 40 -42.51 -60.65 71.55
N VAL A 41 -43.67 -61.15 71.16
CA VAL A 41 -44.87 -61.14 71.98
C VAL A 41 -44.66 -62.09 73.17
N ALA A 42 -44.80 -61.57 74.40
CA ALA A 42 -44.52 -62.32 75.62
C ALA A 42 -45.50 -63.49 75.88
N ALA A 43 -46.75 -63.34 75.45
CA ALA A 43 -47.80 -64.35 75.49
C ALA A 43 -48.83 -64.09 74.37
N ASN A 44 -49.56 -65.11 73.92
CA ASN A 44 -50.45 -65.01 72.74
C ASN A 44 -51.80 -64.31 73.03
N ASP A 45 -51.79 -63.31 73.91
CA ASP A 45 -52.94 -62.48 74.26
C ASP A 45 -52.91 -61.12 73.52
N GLU A 46 -54.09 -60.51 73.38
CA GLU A 46 -54.28 -59.28 72.62
C GLU A 46 -53.54 -58.08 73.21
N ILE A 47 -53.30 -58.03 74.52
CA ILE A 47 -52.57 -56.94 75.19
C ILE A 47 -51.09 -57.06 74.88
N SER A 48 -50.50 -58.25 75.03
CA SER A 48 -49.10 -58.49 74.70
C SER A 48 -48.80 -58.23 73.22
N LEU A 49 -49.73 -58.59 72.31
CA LEU A 49 -49.64 -58.28 70.88
C LEU A 49 -49.69 -56.77 70.61
N ALA A 50 -50.62 -56.05 71.25
CA ALA A 50 -50.74 -54.59 71.09
C ALA A 50 -49.52 -53.84 71.64
N VAL A 51 -48.96 -54.27 72.78
CA VAL A 51 -47.77 -53.66 73.37
C VAL A 51 -46.55 -53.88 72.49
N ALA A 52 -46.33 -55.11 71.99
CA ALA A 52 -45.23 -55.39 71.05
C ALA A 52 -45.37 -54.58 69.74
N ALA A 53 -46.61 -54.38 69.26
CA ALA A 53 -46.90 -53.55 68.08
C ALA A 53 -46.55 -52.07 68.33
N VAL A 54 -46.96 -51.48 69.46
CA VAL A 54 -46.62 -50.09 69.83
C VAL A 54 -45.11 -49.88 69.92
N PHE A 55 -44.37 -50.79 70.56
CA PHE A 55 -42.92 -50.68 70.65
C PHE A 55 -42.24 -50.84 69.28
N SER A 56 -42.71 -51.77 68.45
CA SER A 56 -42.16 -51.96 67.10
C SER A 56 -42.46 -50.77 66.18
N GLU A 57 -43.63 -50.14 66.32
CA GLU A 57 -44.00 -48.93 65.58
C GLU A 57 -43.21 -47.70 66.06
N HIS A 58 -43.03 -47.54 67.38
CA HIS A 58 -42.20 -46.49 67.95
C HIS A 58 -40.73 -46.63 67.50
N ALA A 59 -40.22 -47.86 67.46
CA ALA A 59 -38.87 -48.13 66.97
C ALA A 59 -38.70 -47.73 65.50
N ARG A 60 -39.68 -48.01 64.63
CA ARG A 60 -39.65 -47.57 63.22
C ARG A 60 -39.69 -46.05 63.08
N ALA A 61 -40.53 -45.37 63.85
CA ALA A 61 -40.58 -43.90 63.87
C ALA A 61 -39.25 -43.28 64.37
N TYR A 62 -38.62 -43.90 65.37
CA TYR A 62 -37.30 -43.49 65.86
C TYR A 62 -36.21 -43.68 64.79
N GLN A 63 -36.24 -44.79 64.05
CA GLN A 63 -35.29 -45.03 62.97
C GLN A 63 -35.40 -43.97 61.87
N GLU A 64 -36.62 -43.62 61.44
CA GLU A 64 -36.87 -42.55 60.46
C GLU A 64 -36.29 -41.19 60.92
N LEU A 65 -36.52 -40.82 62.18
CA LEU A 65 -35.97 -39.59 62.76
C LEU A 65 -34.44 -39.64 62.84
N SER A 66 -33.86 -40.82 63.12
CA SER A 66 -32.41 -40.99 63.20
C SER A 66 -31.71 -40.82 61.84
N TRP A 67 -32.37 -41.20 60.73
CA TRP A 67 -31.89 -40.94 59.37
C TRP A 67 -31.91 -39.45 59.03
N GLN A 68 -32.96 -38.73 59.45
CA GLN A 68 -33.05 -37.28 59.27
C GLN A 68 -31.96 -36.54 60.08
N ALA A 69 -31.70 -36.98 61.31
CA ALA A 69 -30.65 -36.43 62.16
C ALA A 69 -29.24 -36.71 61.59
N ALA A 70 -29.00 -37.90 61.04
CA ALA A 70 -27.73 -38.23 60.38
C ALA A 70 -27.46 -37.31 59.18
N ARG A 71 -28.47 -37.09 58.33
CA ARG A 71 -28.35 -36.19 57.17
C ARG A 71 -28.09 -34.74 57.55
N PHE A 72 -28.71 -34.26 58.63
CA PHE A 72 -28.43 -32.94 59.17
C PHE A 72 -26.98 -32.85 59.67
N CYS A 73 -26.50 -33.88 60.37
CA CYS A 73 -25.12 -33.94 60.86
C CYS A 73 -24.11 -33.91 59.69
N ASP A 74 -24.36 -34.65 58.61
CA ASP A 74 -23.54 -34.62 57.39
C ASP A 74 -23.49 -33.23 56.74
N GLN A 75 -24.66 -32.59 56.59
CA GLN A 75 -24.75 -31.24 56.02
C GLN A 75 -24.03 -30.21 56.89
N PHE A 76 -24.12 -30.34 58.22
CA PHE A 76 -23.43 -29.48 59.16
C PHE A 76 -21.91 -29.65 59.08
N VAL A 77 -21.41 -30.88 59.03
CA VAL A 77 -19.97 -31.17 58.84
C VAL A 77 -19.46 -30.62 57.50
N GLN A 78 -20.24 -30.79 56.42
CA GLN A 78 -19.88 -30.25 55.10
C GLN A 78 -19.84 -28.72 55.09
N ALA A 79 -20.81 -28.05 55.70
CA ALA A 79 -20.83 -26.59 55.81
C ALA A 79 -19.67 -26.06 56.66
N LEU A 80 -19.34 -26.76 57.76
CA LEU A 80 -18.22 -26.40 58.63
C LEU A 80 -16.87 -26.59 57.93
N ALA A 81 -16.69 -27.68 57.19
CA ALA A 81 -15.49 -27.95 56.40
C ALA A 81 -15.33 -26.94 55.24
N ALA A 82 -16.42 -26.62 54.54
CA ALA A 82 -16.42 -25.60 53.50
C ALA A 82 -16.06 -24.22 54.07
N GLY A 83 -16.62 -23.85 55.23
CA GLY A 83 -16.27 -22.61 55.93
C GLY A 83 -14.80 -22.55 56.34
N ALA A 84 -14.26 -23.63 56.92
CA ALA A 84 -12.84 -23.71 57.28
C ALA A 84 -11.91 -23.57 56.06
N SER A 85 -12.26 -24.21 54.93
CA SER A 85 -11.50 -24.10 53.67
C SER A 85 -11.54 -22.69 53.07
N ALA A 86 -12.67 -21.99 53.20
CA ALA A 86 -12.81 -20.62 52.73
C ALA A 86 -11.90 -19.66 53.53
N TYR A 87 -11.83 -19.81 54.85
CA TYR A 87 -10.91 -19.02 55.68
C TYR A 87 -9.43 -19.40 55.46
N ALA A 88 -9.10 -20.68 55.33
CA ALA A 88 -7.73 -21.13 55.04
C ALA A 88 -7.24 -20.67 53.66
N SER A 89 -8.11 -20.67 52.64
CA SER A 89 -7.77 -20.12 51.31
C SER A 89 -7.59 -18.61 51.32
N GLY A 90 -8.37 -17.88 52.14
CA GLY A 90 -8.20 -16.45 52.37
C GLY A 90 -6.86 -16.12 53.05
N GLU A 91 -6.47 -16.90 54.06
CA GLU A 91 -5.15 -16.76 54.70
C GLU A 91 -4.01 -17.15 53.76
N ALA A 92 -4.15 -18.17 52.92
CA ALA A 92 -3.14 -18.54 51.94
C ALA A 92 -2.88 -17.44 50.90
N VAL A 93 -3.93 -16.77 50.40
CA VAL A 93 -3.80 -15.63 49.48
C VAL A 93 -3.18 -14.42 50.17
N ASN A 94 -3.58 -14.13 51.42
CA ASN A 94 -3.03 -13.02 52.19
C ASN A 94 -1.57 -13.29 52.63
N ALA A 95 -1.22 -14.54 52.92
CA ALA A 95 0.14 -14.99 53.21
C ALA A 95 1.03 -14.97 51.96
N GLN A 96 0.50 -15.29 50.78
CA GLN A 96 1.21 -15.13 49.50
C GLN A 96 1.50 -13.66 49.18
N LEU A 97 0.54 -12.75 49.46
CA LEU A 97 0.75 -11.31 49.35
C LEU A 97 1.78 -10.79 50.39
N THR A 98 1.78 -11.34 51.60
CA THR A 98 2.76 -11.02 52.65
C THR A 98 4.15 -11.59 52.35
N GLN A 99 4.24 -12.74 51.66
CA GLN A 99 5.52 -13.28 51.18
C GLN A 99 6.09 -12.46 50.03
N LEU A 100 5.26 -12.00 49.09
CA LEU A 100 5.71 -11.04 48.08
C LEU A 100 6.16 -9.72 48.73
N SER A 101 5.42 -9.18 49.71
CA SER A 101 5.85 -7.97 50.43
C SER A 101 7.14 -8.19 51.21
N SER A 102 7.35 -9.36 51.83
CA SER A 102 8.62 -9.68 52.51
C SER A 102 9.85 -9.73 51.58
N VAL A 103 9.63 -9.94 50.27
CA VAL A 103 10.68 -9.92 49.23
C VAL A 103 10.81 -8.54 48.59
N THR A 104 9.70 -7.80 48.43
CA THR A 104 9.70 -6.47 47.77
C THR A 104 9.96 -5.31 48.73
N ASP A 105 9.61 -5.43 50.02
CA ASP A 105 9.79 -4.39 51.05
C ASP A 105 11.27 -4.11 51.36
N PRO A 106 12.16 -5.11 51.55
CA PRO A 106 13.58 -4.85 51.76
C PRO A 106 14.21 -4.10 50.58
N ILE A 107 13.79 -4.41 49.36
CA ILE A 107 14.28 -3.75 48.15
C ILE A 107 13.76 -2.32 48.07
N ARG A 108 12.48 -2.08 48.41
CA ARG A 108 11.94 -0.72 48.51
C ARG A 108 12.64 0.11 49.58
N THR A 109 12.99 -0.48 50.73
CA THR A 109 13.76 0.19 51.78
C THR A 109 15.20 0.47 51.35
N LEU A 110 15.84 -0.44 50.61
CA LEU A 110 17.25 -0.31 50.21
C LEU A 110 17.45 0.62 49.01
N THR A 111 16.56 0.57 48.01
CA THR A 111 16.71 1.31 46.75
C THR A 111 15.73 2.47 46.62
N GLY A 112 14.81 2.65 47.58
CA GLY A 112 13.74 3.66 47.50
C GLY A 112 12.69 3.38 46.41
N ARG A 113 12.68 2.18 45.82
CA ARG A 113 11.84 1.81 44.66
C ARG A 113 11.31 0.39 44.80
N PRO A 114 10.03 0.11 44.48
CA PRO A 114 9.49 -1.24 44.58
C PRO A 114 10.18 -2.18 43.58
N LEU A 115 10.23 -3.48 43.89
CA LEU A 115 10.68 -4.50 42.92
C LEU A 115 9.62 -4.73 41.83
N ILE A 116 8.35 -4.77 42.24
CA ILE A 116 7.17 -4.96 41.37
C ILE A 116 6.12 -3.93 41.78
N GLY A 117 5.52 -3.26 40.80
CA GLY A 117 4.46 -2.27 40.99
C GLY A 117 4.65 -1.07 40.06
N ASN A 118 3.55 -0.45 39.66
CA ASN A 118 3.62 0.79 38.87
C ASN A 118 4.14 1.94 39.73
N GLY A 119 4.77 2.92 39.09
CA GLY A 119 5.10 4.19 39.70
C GLY A 119 3.84 4.97 40.02
N ALA A 120 3.85 5.72 41.12
CA ALA A 120 2.77 6.63 41.45
C ALA A 120 2.76 7.83 40.51
N ASP A 121 1.57 8.25 40.08
CA ASP A 121 1.42 9.46 39.27
C ASP A 121 1.82 10.70 40.09
N GLY A 122 2.48 11.64 39.43
CA GLY A 122 2.82 12.94 39.98
C GLY A 122 1.56 13.77 40.18
N GLY A 123 1.39 14.33 41.37
CA GLY A 123 0.34 15.32 41.64
C GLY A 123 0.79 16.73 41.29
N THR A 124 -0.15 17.68 41.35
CA THR A 124 0.18 19.11 41.34
C THR A 124 0.44 19.57 42.78
N VAL A 125 1.63 20.12 43.05
CA VAL A 125 2.01 20.69 44.36
C VAL A 125 2.33 22.15 44.19
N ASP A 126 1.63 23.01 44.94
CA ASP A 126 1.73 24.48 44.85
C ASP A 126 1.55 25.01 43.42
N GLY A 127 0.70 24.35 42.63
CA GLY A 127 0.44 24.67 41.23
C GLY A 127 1.52 24.20 40.25
N VAL A 128 2.56 23.50 40.71
CA VAL A 128 3.60 22.89 39.87
C VAL A 128 3.39 21.38 39.78
N GLY A 129 3.29 20.87 38.56
CA GLY A 129 3.21 19.45 38.26
C GLY A 129 4.47 18.71 38.68
N GLN A 130 4.32 17.72 39.56
CA GLN A 130 5.45 16.92 40.04
C GLN A 130 5.75 15.77 39.09
N PRO A 131 7.00 15.30 39.00
CA PRO A 131 7.32 14.11 38.22
C PRO A 131 6.56 12.87 38.71
N GLY A 132 6.17 12.00 37.78
CA GLY A 132 5.69 10.68 38.10
C GLY A 132 6.81 9.82 38.67
N GLU A 133 6.49 9.00 39.66
CA GLU A 133 7.46 8.09 40.23
C GLU A 133 7.81 6.97 39.22
N PRO A 134 9.02 6.43 39.30
CA PRO A 134 9.41 5.30 38.46
C PRO A 134 8.65 4.01 38.80
N GLY A 135 8.45 3.18 37.78
CA GLY A 135 7.95 1.81 37.96
C GLY A 135 8.94 0.92 38.69
N GLY A 136 8.45 -0.23 39.17
CA GLY A 136 9.26 -1.20 39.88
C GLY A 136 10.40 -1.77 39.03
N TRP A 137 11.49 -2.20 39.69
CA TRP A 137 12.71 -2.64 39.00
C TRP A 137 12.50 -3.79 38.01
N LEU A 138 11.62 -4.75 38.32
CA LEU A 138 11.36 -5.91 37.46
C LEU A 138 10.09 -5.74 36.62
N TYR A 139 8.99 -5.32 37.23
CA TYR A 139 7.71 -5.20 36.55
C TYR A 139 6.92 -4.00 37.08
N GLY A 140 6.52 -3.12 36.19
CA GLY A 140 5.67 -1.97 36.50
C GLY A 140 5.90 -0.82 35.52
N SER A 141 4.82 -0.18 35.11
CA SER A 141 4.91 1.05 34.33
C SER A 141 5.36 2.22 35.21
N GLY A 142 5.99 3.23 34.62
CA GLY A 142 6.19 4.49 35.32
C GLY A 142 4.86 5.24 35.54
N GLY A 143 4.81 6.07 36.58
CA GLY A 143 3.67 6.95 36.84
C GLY A 143 3.63 8.12 35.88
N ASN A 144 2.45 8.66 35.59
CA ASN A 144 2.30 9.86 34.78
C ASN A 144 2.85 11.08 35.53
N GLY A 145 3.40 12.06 34.82
CA GLY A 145 3.76 13.35 35.40
C GLY A 145 2.52 14.19 35.69
N GLY A 146 2.58 14.98 36.76
CA GLY A 146 1.49 15.86 37.15
C GLY A 146 1.38 17.08 36.25
N ASP A 147 0.16 17.59 36.08
CA ASP A 147 -0.09 18.83 35.36
C ASP A 147 0.28 20.05 36.19
N SER A 148 0.82 21.08 35.54
CA SER A 148 1.07 22.40 36.14
C SER A 148 -0.13 23.32 35.92
N THR A 149 -0.50 24.06 36.97
CA THR A 149 -1.53 25.10 36.92
C THR A 149 -0.98 26.51 37.16
N ASN A 150 0.24 26.63 37.69
CA ASN A 150 0.95 27.89 37.80
C ASN A 150 1.37 28.40 36.42
N ALA A 151 1.25 29.70 36.21
CA ALA A 151 1.68 30.35 34.99
C ALA A 151 3.16 30.08 34.68
N GLY A 152 3.43 29.55 33.49
CA GLY A 152 4.79 29.28 33.01
C GLY A 152 5.48 28.08 33.66
N ALA A 153 4.85 27.38 34.60
CA ALA A 153 5.45 26.23 35.26
C ALA A 153 5.46 24.99 34.33
N ALA A 154 6.60 24.31 34.22
CA ALA A 154 6.69 23.09 33.42
C ALA A 154 5.80 21.97 33.98
N GLY A 155 5.24 21.14 33.11
CA GLY A 155 4.56 19.91 33.53
C GLY A 155 5.55 18.89 34.10
N GLY A 156 5.07 18.03 34.99
CA GLY A 156 5.87 16.96 35.58
C GLY A 156 6.33 15.96 34.51
N ALA A 157 7.57 15.47 34.59
CA ALA A 157 8.02 14.40 33.71
C ALA A 157 7.32 13.08 34.07
N GLY A 158 7.03 12.24 33.08
CA GLY A 158 6.58 10.87 33.30
C GLY A 158 7.69 10.00 33.92
N GLY A 159 7.31 9.12 34.83
CA GLY A 159 8.19 8.14 35.44
C GLY A 159 8.68 7.12 34.41
N SER A 160 9.93 6.70 34.52
CA SER A 160 10.45 5.59 33.69
C SER A 160 10.06 4.24 34.28
N ALA A 161 9.86 3.23 33.43
CA ALA A 161 9.71 1.84 33.87
C ALA A 161 11.08 1.21 34.22
N GLY A 162 11.05 0.04 34.87
CA GLY A 162 12.24 -0.77 35.20
C GLY A 162 12.62 -1.73 34.07
N LEU A 163 12.55 -3.04 34.31
CA LEU A 163 12.85 -4.06 33.30
C LEU A 163 11.69 -4.29 32.34
N ILE A 164 10.46 -4.48 32.85
CA ILE A 164 9.24 -4.66 32.07
C ILE A 164 8.20 -3.62 32.49
N GLY A 165 7.66 -2.87 31.54
CA GLY A 165 6.61 -1.87 31.77
C GLY A 165 6.74 -0.68 30.84
N ASN A 166 5.66 0.07 30.66
CA ASN A 166 5.68 1.27 29.81
C ASN A 166 6.13 2.49 30.62
N GLY A 167 6.74 3.47 29.96
CA GLY A 167 6.98 4.77 30.56
C GLY A 167 5.67 5.53 30.82
N GLY A 168 5.63 6.32 31.89
CA GLY A 168 4.49 7.19 32.19
C GLY A 168 4.41 8.38 31.25
N ALA A 169 3.23 8.92 31.02
CA ALA A 169 3.07 10.14 30.22
C ALA A 169 3.64 11.36 30.96
N GLY A 170 4.12 12.37 30.24
CA GLY A 170 4.45 13.66 30.82
C GLY A 170 3.19 14.50 31.09
N GLY A 171 3.23 15.33 32.13
CA GLY A 171 2.16 16.25 32.49
C GLY A 171 2.16 17.52 31.66
N ARG A 172 1.02 18.21 31.60
CA ARG A 172 0.84 19.47 30.88
C ARG A 172 1.57 20.64 31.57
N GLY A 173 2.17 21.53 30.77
CA GLY A 173 2.71 22.81 31.24
C GLY A 173 1.63 23.81 31.61
N GLY A 174 1.88 24.65 32.62
CA GLY A 174 0.92 25.62 33.11
C GLY A 174 0.77 26.83 32.18
N SER A 175 -0.47 27.17 31.85
CA SER A 175 -0.78 28.29 30.96
C SER A 175 -0.45 29.64 31.60
N ALA A 176 0.11 30.56 30.82
CA ALA A 176 0.51 31.89 31.26
C ALA A 176 -0.41 32.99 30.71
N THR A 177 -0.83 33.93 31.56
CA THR A 177 -1.58 35.10 31.08
C THR A 177 -0.68 36.14 30.40
N ALA A 178 0.58 36.21 30.85
CA ALA A 178 1.64 37.03 30.26
C ALA A 178 2.98 36.31 30.35
N GLY A 179 3.79 36.37 29.29
CA GLY A 179 5.09 35.70 29.21
C GLY A 179 5.00 34.34 28.54
N THR A 180 5.89 33.41 28.92
CA THR A 180 5.97 32.10 28.28
C THR A 180 5.12 31.08 29.04
N GLY A 181 4.26 30.35 28.32
CA GLY A 181 3.56 29.18 28.85
C GLY A 181 4.54 28.08 29.27
N GLY A 182 4.18 27.28 30.27
CA GLY A 182 5.06 26.23 30.78
C GLY A 182 5.32 25.15 29.74
N THR A 183 6.52 24.57 29.71
CA THR A 183 6.77 23.43 28.81
C THR A 183 6.03 22.18 29.29
N GLY A 184 5.55 21.34 28.37
CA GLY A 184 5.05 20.03 28.71
C GLY A 184 6.15 19.13 29.29
N GLY A 185 5.78 18.25 30.22
CA GLY A 185 6.69 17.27 30.80
C GLY A 185 7.11 16.23 29.78
N ALA A 186 8.36 15.76 29.84
CA ALA A 186 8.80 14.66 28.99
C ALA A 186 8.09 13.35 29.39
N GLY A 187 7.80 12.49 28.42
CA GLY A 187 7.36 11.13 28.67
C GLY A 187 8.49 10.28 29.28
N GLY A 188 8.12 9.35 30.15
CA GLY A 188 9.05 8.41 30.77
C GLY A 188 9.56 7.36 29.79
N ARG A 189 10.73 6.78 30.06
CA ARG A 189 11.26 5.68 29.24
C ARG A 189 10.49 4.37 29.49
N GLY A 190 10.33 3.58 28.44
CA GLY A 190 9.87 2.20 28.53
C GLY A 190 10.87 1.32 29.27
N GLY A 191 10.44 0.13 29.69
CA GLY A 191 11.28 -0.81 30.40
C GLY A 191 12.45 -1.31 29.54
N TRP A 192 13.58 -1.61 30.19
CA TRP A 192 14.81 -2.03 29.51
C TRP A 192 14.59 -3.22 28.57
N LEU A 193 13.83 -4.23 29.02
CA LEU A 193 13.52 -5.44 28.25
C LEU A 193 12.28 -5.25 27.38
N VAL A 194 11.13 -4.96 27.98
CA VAL A 194 9.87 -4.76 27.25
C VAL A 194 9.17 -3.52 27.79
N GLY A 195 8.85 -2.59 26.91
CA GLY A 195 8.05 -1.43 27.27
C GLY A 195 8.08 -0.34 26.22
N ASN A 196 6.92 0.27 26.00
CA ASN A 196 6.83 1.46 25.18
C ASN A 196 7.27 2.69 26.00
N GLY A 197 7.83 3.68 25.33
CA GLY A 197 8.03 4.99 25.93
C GLY A 197 6.70 5.71 26.17
N GLY A 198 6.64 6.53 27.22
CA GLY A 198 5.48 7.34 27.56
C GLY A 198 5.33 8.54 26.62
N ALA A 199 4.10 9.03 26.43
CA ALA A 199 3.87 10.24 25.63
C ALA A 199 4.41 11.49 26.36
N GLY A 200 4.88 12.48 25.60
CA GLY A 200 5.18 13.80 26.14
C GLY A 200 3.92 14.59 26.47
N GLY A 201 3.98 15.40 27.52
CA GLY A 201 2.90 16.30 27.94
C GLY A 201 2.77 17.51 27.02
N THR A 202 1.60 18.13 26.98
CA THR A 202 1.38 19.33 26.16
C THR A 202 1.99 20.57 26.80
N GLY A 203 2.41 21.53 25.98
CA GLY A 203 2.81 22.85 26.44
C GLY A 203 1.62 23.65 27.00
N GLY A 204 1.92 24.57 27.91
CA GLY A 204 0.95 25.53 28.44
C GLY A 204 0.69 26.65 27.45
N ASP A 205 -0.54 27.10 27.36
CA ASP A 205 -0.92 28.19 26.44
C ASP A 205 -0.44 29.54 26.99
N ALA A 206 -0.33 30.54 26.12
CA ALA A 206 -0.06 31.93 26.51
C ALA A 206 -1.14 32.87 25.96
N THR A 207 -1.78 33.68 26.80
CA THR A 207 -2.71 34.72 26.30
C THR A 207 -2.01 36.00 25.86
N SER A 208 -0.72 36.15 26.20
CA SER A 208 0.19 37.19 25.71
C SER A 208 1.63 36.68 25.84
N GLY A 209 2.33 36.50 24.73
CA GLY A 209 3.72 36.02 24.69
C GLY A 209 3.91 34.71 23.92
N THR A 210 4.74 33.82 24.44
CA THR A 210 5.11 32.53 23.81
C THR A 210 4.32 31.38 24.43
N GLY A 211 3.67 30.54 23.62
CA GLY A 211 3.16 29.25 24.08
C GLY A 211 4.32 28.36 24.54
N GLY A 212 4.07 27.50 25.53
CA GLY A 212 5.06 26.55 26.03
C GLY A 212 5.33 25.44 25.02
N ALA A 213 6.57 24.96 24.92
CA ALA A 213 6.87 23.81 24.06
C ALA A 213 6.22 22.52 24.58
N GLY A 214 5.85 21.62 23.69
CA GLY A 214 5.43 20.26 24.05
C GLY A 214 6.60 19.42 24.59
N GLY A 215 6.29 18.51 25.50
CA GLY A 215 7.27 17.58 26.05
C GLY A 215 7.69 16.53 25.03
N ALA A 216 8.94 16.08 25.08
CA ALA A 216 9.39 14.96 24.25
C ALA A 216 8.71 13.65 24.67
N GLY A 217 8.42 12.77 23.72
CA GLY A 217 8.04 11.39 24.02
C GLY A 217 9.22 10.59 24.56
N GLY A 218 8.93 9.61 25.42
CA GLY A 218 9.92 8.73 26.00
C GLY A 218 10.44 7.70 25.00
N ASP A 219 11.69 7.30 25.14
CA ASP A 219 12.29 6.24 24.33
C ASP A 219 11.84 4.84 24.83
N ALA A 220 11.86 3.86 23.94
CA ALA A 220 11.86 2.43 24.28
C ALA A 220 13.27 1.83 24.17
N GLU A 221 13.54 0.72 24.88
CA GLU A 221 14.90 0.20 25.05
C GLU A 221 15.22 -1.04 24.21
N LEU A 222 14.81 -2.26 24.60
CA LEU A 222 15.07 -3.49 23.80
C LEU A 222 13.89 -3.93 22.92
N PHE A 223 12.69 -4.04 23.50
CA PHE A 223 11.42 -4.23 22.79
C PHE A 223 10.41 -3.15 23.18
N GLY A 224 9.74 -2.56 22.18
CA GLY A 224 8.70 -1.54 22.39
C GLY A 224 8.85 -0.34 21.46
N SER A 225 7.77 0.43 21.33
CA SER A 225 7.76 1.65 20.51
C SER A 225 8.07 2.89 21.33
N GLY A 226 8.69 3.89 20.70
CA GLY A 226 8.85 5.21 21.32
C GLY A 226 7.50 5.89 21.55
N GLY A 227 7.41 6.73 22.58
CA GLY A 227 6.22 7.52 22.89
C GLY A 227 6.08 8.72 21.96
N SER A 228 4.86 9.20 21.72
CA SER A 228 4.64 10.42 20.93
C SER A 228 5.12 11.66 21.67
N GLY A 229 5.58 12.67 20.95
CA GLY A 229 5.81 14.01 21.50
C GLY A 229 4.50 14.72 21.83
N GLY A 230 4.53 15.60 22.83
CA GLY A 230 3.39 16.42 23.22
C GLY A 230 3.21 17.62 22.29
N ALA A 231 1.97 18.12 22.16
CA ALA A 231 1.71 19.35 21.40
C ALA A 231 2.31 20.59 22.08
N GLY A 232 2.73 21.58 21.31
CA GLY A 232 3.04 22.91 21.81
C GLY A 232 1.79 23.67 22.23
N GLY A 233 1.93 24.56 23.22
CA GLY A 233 0.85 25.43 23.69
C GLY A 233 0.58 26.55 22.69
N ALA A 234 -0.68 26.95 22.58
CA ALA A 234 -1.09 28.04 21.70
C ALA A 234 -0.70 29.41 22.29
N ALA A 235 -0.63 30.43 21.45
CA ALA A 235 -0.37 31.81 21.88
C ALA A 235 -1.33 32.81 21.24
N VAL A 236 -1.90 33.70 22.05
CA VAL A 236 -2.69 34.85 21.58
C VAL A 236 -1.87 36.13 21.71
N GLY A 237 -1.91 36.97 20.69
CA GLY A 237 -1.27 38.29 20.65
C GLY A 237 -2.27 39.45 20.70
N ASP A 238 -1.79 40.60 21.17
CA ASP A 238 -2.48 41.90 21.17
C ASP A 238 -2.26 42.59 19.81
N VAL A 239 -3.13 43.55 19.47
CA VAL A 239 -2.99 44.51 18.37
C VAL A 239 -1.58 45.15 18.30
N LEU A 240 -0.90 45.33 19.42
CA LEU A 240 0.45 45.94 19.50
C LEU A 240 1.62 44.94 19.45
N GLY A 241 1.38 43.62 19.55
CA GLY A 241 2.42 42.60 19.51
C GLY A 241 1.87 41.18 19.48
N GLY A 242 2.40 40.34 18.58
CA GLY A 242 1.85 39.02 18.30
C GLY A 242 2.27 37.91 19.24
N GLY A 243 1.40 36.91 19.40
CA GLY A 243 1.68 35.67 20.10
C GLY A 243 2.59 34.77 19.27
N THR A 244 3.39 33.95 19.93
CA THR A 244 4.24 32.94 19.26
C THR A 244 3.92 31.56 19.80
N GLY A 245 3.46 30.66 18.94
CA GLY A 245 3.05 29.32 19.35
C GLY A 245 4.23 28.49 19.85
N GLY A 246 3.99 27.61 20.82
CA GLY A 246 5.02 26.71 21.33
C GLY A 246 5.37 25.61 20.32
N GLY A 247 6.63 25.21 20.21
CA GLY A 247 7.01 24.08 19.35
C GLY A 247 6.45 22.75 19.87
N GLY A 248 6.13 21.83 18.97
CA GLY A 248 5.76 20.46 19.30
C GLY A 248 6.95 19.65 19.83
N GLY A 249 6.68 18.74 20.75
CA GLY A 249 7.68 17.83 21.32
C GLY A 249 8.14 16.78 20.31
N ARG A 250 9.40 16.38 20.39
CA ARG A 250 9.93 15.28 19.57
C ARG A 250 9.32 13.93 19.99
N GLY A 251 9.06 13.04 19.03
CA GLY A 251 8.70 11.65 19.31
C GLY A 251 9.89 10.83 19.81
N GLY A 252 9.64 9.93 20.76
CA GLY A 252 10.65 9.05 21.34
C GLY A 252 11.16 8.02 20.35
N THR A 253 12.40 7.57 20.53
CA THR A 253 13.03 6.54 19.71
C THR A 253 12.43 5.18 20.01
N GLY A 254 12.22 4.36 18.97
CA GLY A 254 11.84 2.96 19.12
C GLY A 254 12.96 2.13 19.75
N ALA A 255 12.62 0.93 20.21
CA ALA A 255 13.57 0.05 20.85
C ALA A 255 14.65 -0.47 19.89
N TRP A 256 15.77 -0.95 20.45
CA TRP A 256 16.93 -1.39 19.68
C TRP A 256 16.59 -2.54 18.74
N LEU A 257 15.90 -3.58 19.23
CA LEU A 257 15.64 -4.79 18.46
C LEU A 257 14.33 -4.70 17.69
N TYR A 258 13.22 -4.40 18.36
CA TYR A 258 11.91 -4.30 17.72
C TYR A 258 11.03 -3.20 18.32
N GLY A 259 10.58 -2.29 17.45
CA GLY A 259 9.58 -1.27 17.74
C GLY A 259 9.84 0.03 17.00
N GLY A 260 8.76 0.70 16.57
CA GLY A 260 8.83 1.94 15.82
C GLY A 260 9.11 3.18 16.68
N GLY A 261 9.60 4.23 16.05
CA GLY A 261 9.69 5.55 16.68
C GLY A 261 8.31 6.18 16.89
N GLY A 262 8.18 6.98 17.95
CA GLY A 262 6.98 7.74 18.25
C GLY A 262 6.80 8.93 17.31
N ALA A 263 5.56 9.36 17.09
CA ALA A 263 5.29 10.56 16.29
C ALA A 263 5.74 11.84 17.01
N GLY A 264 6.13 12.87 16.27
CA GLY A 264 6.32 14.21 16.80
C GLY A 264 4.98 14.87 17.17
N GLY A 265 4.99 15.73 18.18
CA GLY A 265 3.84 16.52 18.59
C GLY A 265 3.60 17.70 17.66
N THR A 266 2.37 18.18 17.58
CA THR A 266 2.03 19.36 16.77
C THR A 266 2.60 20.64 17.38
N GLY A 267 2.92 21.62 16.55
CA GLY A 267 3.18 22.99 17.00
C GLY A 267 1.90 23.64 17.51
N GLY A 268 2.05 24.59 18.44
CA GLY A 268 0.94 25.39 18.96
C GLY A 268 0.58 26.52 18.00
N ASP A 269 -0.70 26.84 17.93
CA ASP A 269 -1.20 27.92 17.09
C ASP A 269 -0.78 29.29 17.64
N ALA A 270 -0.81 30.31 16.79
CA ALA A 270 -0.52 31.69 17.17
C ALA A 270 -1.54 32.66 16.60
N SER A 271 -1.78 33.78 17.27
CA SER A 271 -2.57 34.88 16.72
C SER A 271 -2.05 36.27 17.12
N GLY A 272 -2.49 37.32 16.43
CA GLY A 272 -2.19 38.72 16.77
C GLY A 272 -1.46 39.52 15.69
N SER A 273 -0.65 40.50 16.10
CA SER A 273 0.14 41.38 15.20
C SER A 273 1.63 41.00 15.17
N GLY A 274 2.05 40.20 14.19
CA GLY A 274 3.41 39.65 14.09
C GLY A 274 3.59 38.34 14.87
N GLY A 275 4.83 37.84 15.01
CA GLY A 275 5.09 36.54 15.63
C GLY A 275 4.86 35.36 14.66
N GLY A 276 4.87 34.14 15.19
CA GLY A 276 4.76 32.93 14.38
C GLY A 276 4.26 31.74 15.18
N ALA A 277 3.52 30.87 14.52
CA ALA A 277 3.04 29.63 15.12
C ALA A 277 4.19 28.64 15.35
N GLY A 278 3.97 27.71 16.27
CA GLY A 278 4.97 26.76 16.70
C GLY A 278 5.30 25.75 15.60
N THR A 279 6.55 25.33 15.50
CA THR A 279 6.93 24.24 14.60
C THR A 279 6.47 22.90 15.14
N GLY A 280 6.14 21.95 14.27
CA GLY A 280 5.91 20.56 14.64
C GLY A 280 7.18 19.89 15.16
N GLY A 281 7.00 18.94 16.07
CA GLY A 281 8.09 18.12 16.61
C GLY A 281 8.54 17.07 15.59
N THR A 282 9.82 16.69 15.63
CA THR A 282 10.33 15.62 14.77
C THR A 282 9.84 14.24 15.25
N GLY A 283 9.70 13.30 14.33
CA GLY A 283 9.45 11.90 14.65
C GLY A 283 10.65 11.21 15.29
N GLY A 284 10.39 10.18 16.08
CA GLY A 284 11.41 9.29 16.63
C GLY A 284 11.92 8.29 15.60
N ALA A 285 13.15 7.81 15.73
CA ALA A 285 13.68 6.81 14.82
C ALA A 285 13.24 5.38 15.19
N GLY A 286 13.05 4.51 14.19
CA GLY A 286 13.09 3.05 14.37
C GLY A 286 14.54 2.57 14.30
N ARG A 287 14.96 1.57 15.10
CA ARG A 287 16.39 1.17 15.21
C ARG A 287 16.76 -0.05 14.39
N LEU A 288 16.66 -1.29 14.90
CA LEU A 288 16.97 -2.47 14.08
C LEU A 288 15.76 -2.92 13.27
N ILE A 289 14.63 -3.21 13.93
CA ILE A 289 13.36 -3.54 13.28
C ILE A 289 12.30 -2.57 13.76
N GLY A 290 11.87 -1.66 12.89
CA GLY A 290 10.86 -0.66 13.24
C GLY A 290 10.86 0.52 12.30
N ASN A 291 9.68 1.05 12.06
CA ASN A 291 9.52 2.25 11.23
C ASN A 291 9.89 3.50 12.04
N GLY A 292 10.27 4.56 11.33
CA GLY A 292 10.37 5.89 11.91
C GLY A 292 8.98 6.46 12.21
N GLY A 293 8.88 7.26 13.27
CA GLY A 293 7.66 7.99 13.59
C GLY A 293 7.43 9.16 12.64
N GLY A 294 6.18 9.52 12.39
CA GLY A 294 5.86 10.72 11.60
C GLY A 294 6.24 12.01 12.34
N GLY A 295 6.58 13.06 11.61
CA GLY A 295 6.75 14.40 12.16
C GLY A 295 5.40 15.05 12.47
N GLY A 296 5.37 15.91 13.50
CA GLY A 296 4.17 16.65 13.88
C GLY A 296 3.87 17.79 12.91
N ALA A 297 2.60 18.17 12.78
CA ALA A 297 2.25 19.36 12.00
C ALA A 297 2.75 20.65 12.69
N GLY A 298 3.08 21.68 11.92
CA GLY A 298 3.25 23.02 12.46
C GLY A 298 1.91 23.65 12.84
N GLY A 299 1.93 24.59 13.78
CA GLY A 299 0.73 25.31 14.21
C GLY A 299 0.29 26.36 13.19
N ASP A 300 -0.97 26.72 13.22
CA ASP A 300 -1.55 27.72 12.33
C ASP A 300 -1.40 29.13 12.93
N TYR A 301 -1.28 30.14 12.06
CA TYR A 301 -1.21 31.54 12.47
C TYR A 301 -2.44 32.33 12.03
N ASP A 302 -3.09 33.02 12.97
CA ASP A 302 -4.21 33.94 12.73
C ASP A 302 -3.86 35.41 12.99
N GLY A 303 -3.57 36.14 11.90
CA GLY A 303 -3.10 37.51 11.88
C GLY A 303 -4.22 38.54 11.91
N THR A 304 -4.25 39.36 12.97
CA THR A 304 -5.27 40.42 13.15
C THR A 304 -4.73 41.84 12.97
N GLY A 305 -3.42 42.04 12.82
CA GLY A 305 -2.82 43.37 12.61
C GLY A 305 -1.77 43.47 11.51
N ALA A 306 -1.14 44.64 11.41
CA ALA A 306 -0.38 45.06 10.22
C ALA A 306 1.01 44.40 10.07
N ASN A 307 1.54 43.80 11.13
CA ASN A 307 2.83 43.12 11.08
C ASN A 307 2.67 41.70 10.52
N PRO A 308 3.53 41.26 9.57
CA PRO A 308 3.43 39.92 9.02
C PRO A 308 3.67 38.83 10.05
N GLY A 309 2.89 37.75 9.97
CA GLY A 309 3.08 36.55 10.76
C GLY A 309 3.41 35.31 9.94
N THR A 310 3.84 34.25 10.62
CA THR A 310 4.29 33.01 9.99
C THR A 310 3.57 31.78 10.53
N GLY A 311 3.14 30.89 9.64
CA GLY A 311 2.70 29.55 10.02
C GLY A 311 3.89 28.72 10.52
N GLY A 312 3.63 27.74 11.38
CA GLY A 312 4.67 26.88 11.92
C GLY A 312 5.17 25.87 10.89
N ASN A 313 6.47 25.60 10.82
CA ASN A 313 6.95 24.51 9.96
C ASN A 313 6.51 23.14 10.49
N GLY A 314 6.20 22.20 9.61
CA GLY A 314 6.03 20.80 9.97
C GLY A 314 7.34 20.18 10.45
N GLY A 315 7.25 19.23 11.38
CA GLY A 315 8.40 18.48 11.88
C GLY A 315 8.84 17.40 10.90
N ASP A 316 10.13 17.09 10.90
CA ASP A 316 10.65 16.00 10.07
C ASP A 316 10.19 14.62 10.58
N GLY A 317 10.01 13.67 9.66
CA GLY A 317 9.81 12.28 9.99
C GLY A 317 11.09 11.64 10.54
N GLY A 318 10.94 10.69 11.46
CA GLY A 318 12.05 9.92 11.99
C GLY A 318 12.56 8.90 10.96
N ASN A 319 13.85 8.57 11.02
CA ASN A 319 14.40 7.51 10.19
C ASN A 319 13.83 6.14 10.59
N GLY A 320 13.61 5.26 9.62
CA GLY A 320 13.38 3.85 9.86
C GLY A 320 14.65 3.14 10.30
N GLY A 321 14.46 1.93 10.81
CA GLY A 321 15.58 1.08 11.19
C GLY A 321 16.22 0.33 10.02
N LEU A 322 17.12 -0.61 10.35
CA LEU A 322 17.67 -1.54 9.36
C LEU A 322 16.55 -2.25 8.59
N ILE A 323 15.49 -2.69 9.28
CA ILE A 323 14.24 -3.18 8.71
C ILE A 323 13.09 -2.27 9.19
N GLY A 324 12.77 -1.26 8.41
CA GLY A 324 11.63 -0.38 8.64
C GLY A 324 11.60 0.81 7.69
N SER A 325 10.42 1.32 7.41
CA SER A 325 10.25 2.52 6.58
C SER A 325 10.60 3.79 7.36
N GLY A 326 11.03 4.82 6.65
CA GLY A 326 11.09 6.17 7.21
C GLY A 326 9.71 6.73 7.55
N GLY A 327 9.64 7.59 8.56
CA GLY A 327 8.41 8.30 8.94
C GLY A 327 8.10 9.46 7.99
N HIS A 328 6.82 9.80 7.83
CA HIS A 328 6.43 10.95 7.00
C HIS A 328 6.76 12.28 7.68
N GLY A 329 7.11 13.30 6.90
CA GLY A 329 7.20 14.68 7.39
C GLY A 329 5.82 15.27 7.72
N GLY A 330 5.77 16.15 8.71
CA GLY A 330 4.56 16.84 9.13
C GLY A 330 4.16 17.97 8.18
N ARG A 331 2.88 18.31 8.16
CA ARG A 331 2.37 19.45 7.37
C ARG A 331 2.84 20.77 7.99
N GLY A 332 3.17 21.76 7.17
CA GLY A 332 3.34 23.15 7.62
C GLY A 332 2.01 23.84 7.92
N GLY A 333 2.02 24.75 8.87
CA GLY A 333 0.85 25.46 9.35
C GLY A 333 0.38 26.55 8.41
N ASP A 334 -0.93 26.75 8.37
CA ASP A 334 -1.60 27.73 7.55
C ASP A 334 -1.45 29.15 8.15
N VAL A 335 -1.67 30.17 7.31
CA VAL A 335 -1.70 31.58 7.73
C VAL A 335 -2.99 32.20 7.28
N THR A 336 -3.83 32.63 8.21
CA THR A 336 -4.91 33.59 7.98
C THR A 336 -4.39 34.99 8.30
N SER A 337 -4.55 35.97 7.40
CA SER A 337 -4.05 37.33 7.63
C SER A 337 -5.05 38.40 7.18
N ALA A 338 -5.41 39.30 8.10
CA ALA A 338 -6.40 40.35 7.87
C ALA A 338 -5.80 41.67 7.35
N SER A 339 -4.54 42.00 7.66
CA SER A 339 -3.95 43.31 7.27
C SER A 339 -2.42 43.32 7.08
N GLY A 340 -1.66 42.54 7.85
CA GLY A 340 -0.24 42.27 7.60
C GLY A 340 -0.05 41.05 6.72
N GLY A 341 0.93 41.05 5.81
CA GLY A 341 1.24 39.88 4.97
C GLY A 341 1.63 38.63 5.77
N GLY A 342 2.16 37.61 5.13
CA GLY A 342 2.67 36.46 5.88
C GLY A 342 3.30 35.37 5.04
N THR A 343 3.86 34.37 5.70
CA THR A 343 4.38 33.16 5.06
C THR A 343 3.86 31.95 5.80
N ALA A 344 3.11 31.09 5.11
CA ALA A 344 2.69 29.83 5.69
C ALA A 344 3.90 28.90 5.93
N GLY A 345 3.75 27.96 6.85
CA GLY A 345 4.85 27.10 7.30
C GLY A 345 5.24 26.09 6.24
N ASN A 346 6.52 25.73 6.18
CA ASN A 346 7.01 24.68 5.28
C ASN A 346 6.63 23.29 5.81
N GLY A 347 6.46 22.31 4.93
CA GLY A 347 6.33 20.90 5.30
C GLY A 347 7.64 20.30 5.79
N GLY A 348 7.55 19.33 6.69
CA GLY A 348 8.71 18.60 7.21
C GLY A 348 9.28 17.59 6.22
N ILE A 349 10.55 17.26 6.34
CA ILE A 349 11.23 16.27 5.50
C ILE A 349 10.82 14.86 5.94
N GLY A 350 10.64 13.94 4.98
CA GLY A 350 10.42 12.52 5.28
C GLY A 350 11.70 11.82 5.76
N GLY A 351 11.56 10.89 6.70
CA GLY A 351 12.67 10.11 7.25
C GLY A 351 13.25 9.12 6.23
N ASN A 352 14.53 8.80 6.36
CA ASN A 352 15.18 7.80 5.52
C ASN A 352 14.88 6.38 6.02
N ALA A 353 14.93 5.38 5.16
CA ALA A 353 15.09 3.97 5.53
C ALA A 353 16.54 3.51 5.33
N GLU A 354 16.98 2.47 6.06
CA GLU A 354 18.36 2.00 5.99
C GLU A 354 18.53 0.84 4.98
N LEU A 355 18.20 -0.41 5.35
CA LEU A 355 18.38 -1.60 4.48
C LEU A 355 17.08 -2.05 3.83
N TRP A 356 16.01 -2.19 4.62
CA TRP A 356 14.69 -2.66 4.21
C TRP A 356 13.63 -1.65 4.64
N GLY A 357 12.73 -1.28 3.74
CA GLY A 357 11.71 -0.26 3.94
C GLY A 357 11.83 0.92 2.97
N THR A 358 10.71 1.57 2.69
CA THR A 358 10.64 2.75 1.83
C THR A 358 11.04 4.02 2.59
N GLY A 359 11.49 5.04 1.87
CA GLY A 359 11.66 6.37 2.45
C GLY A 359 10.31 6.98 2.85
N GLY A 360 10.30 7.78 3.90
CA GLY A 360 9.13 8.53 4.32
C GLY A 360 8.80 9.65 3.32
N GLY A 361 7.51 9.89 3.07
CA GLY A 361 7.08 11.03 2.25
C GLY A 361 7.30 12.37 2.97
N GLY A 362 7.60 13.43 2.22
CA GLY A 362 7.67 14.78 2.75
C GLY A 362 6.29 15.37 3.08
N GLY A 363 6.25 16.25 4.06
CA GLY A 363 5.05 16.95 4.49
C GLY A 363 4.63 18.04 3.52
N ARG A 364 3.34 18.35 3.44
CA ARG A 364 2.86 19.46 2.61
C ARG A 364 3.16 20.81 3.26
N GLY A 365 3.41 21.84 2.46
CA GLY A 365 3.47 23.22 2.93
C GLY A 365 2.09 23.75 3.35
N GLY A 366 2.10 24.76 4.22
CA GLY A 366 0.92 25.47 4.68
C GLY A 366 0.37 26.44 3.64
N THR A 367 -0.90 26.77 3.76
CA THR A 367 -1.65 27.61 2.83
C THR A 367 -1.91 29.00 3.43
N GLY A 368 -1.95 30.02 2.59
CA GLY A 368 -2.39 31.36 2.93
C GLY A 368 -3.89 31.54 2.74
N ASN A 369 -4.51 32.35 3.60
CA ASN A 369 -5.90 32.80 3.48
C ASN A 369 -5.96 34.29 3.89
N ALA A 370 -6.61 35.13 3.09
CA ALA A 370 -6.67 36.57 3.34
C ALA A 370 -8.03 37.17 2.94
N VAL A 371 -8.48 38.19 3.70
CA VAL A 371 -9.76 38.90 3.49
C VAL A 371 -9.64 39.97 2.36
N THR A 372 -8.84 39.67 1.32
CA THR A 372 -8.49 40.46 0.10
C THR A 372 -7.48 41.62 0.23
N THR A 373 -6.52 41.66 -0.71
CA THR A 373 -5.32 42.55 -0.91
C THR A 373 -4.06 42.35 -0.07
N VAL A 374 -4.08 41.44 0.92
CA VAL A 374 -2.90 41.14 1.74
C VAL A 374 -2.13 39.95 1.16
N ALA A 375 -0.80 40.10 0.99
CA ALA A 375 0.04 39.07 0.42
C ALA A 375 0.44 38.02 1.47
N VAL A 376 0.01 36.77 1.28
CA VAL A 376 0.48 35.64 2.08
C VAL A 376 1.08 34.60 1.15
N THR A 377 2.37 34.32 1.31
CA THR A 377 3.07 33.30 0.54
C THR A 377 2.78 31.92 1.12
N GLY A 378 2.47 30.95 0.27
CA GLY A 378 2.32 29.55 0.69
C GLY A 378 3.66 28.94 1.11
N GLY A 379 3.62 27.98 2.02
CA GLY A 379 4.82 27.29 2.50
C GLY A 379 5.30 26.23 1.51
N ASP A 380 6.60 25.96 1.50
CA ASP A 380 7.18 24.93 0.65
C ASP A 380 6.80 23.52 1.15
N GLY A 381 6.72 22.55 0.26
CA GLY A 381 6.62 21.14 0.61
C GLY A 381 7.96 20.59 1.08
N GLY A 382 7.92 19.63 2.01
CA GLY A 382 9.10 18.95 2.51
C GLY A 382 9.63 17.90 1.54
N ASN A 383 10.93 17.65 1.54
CA ASN A 383 11.53 16.61 0.70
C ASN A 383 11.13 15.20 1.19
N GLY A 384 11.05 14.24 0.28
CA GLY A 384 10.94 12.82 0.62
C GLY A 384 12.26 12.24 1.13
N GLY A 385 12.18 11.26 2.03
CA GLY A 385 13.33 10.53 2.55
C GLY A 385 13.83 9.46 1.58
N SER A 386 15.10 9.08 1.72
CA SER A 386 15.71 8.03 0.91
C SER A 386 15.14 6.65 1.27
N GLY A 387 15.00 5.78 0.28
CA GLY A 387 14.60 4.39 0.48
C GLY A 387 15.75 3.52 0.99
N GLY A 388 15.41 2.33 1.50
CA GLY A 388 16.40 1.30 1.80
C GLY A 388 17.01 0.71 0.53
N TRP A 389 17.90 -0.27 0.67
CA TRP A 389 18.66 -0.82 -0.45
C TRP A 389 17.76 -1.33 -1.57
N VAL A 390 16.65 -2.00 -1.23
CA VAL A 390 15.78 -2.64 -2.22
C VAL A 390 14.45 -1.90 -2.46
N PHE A 391 14.23 -0.75 -1.82
CA PHE A 391 12.93 -0.05 -1.84
C PHE A 391 13.08 1.42 -2.25
N SER A 392 11.98 1.97 -2.73
CA SER A 392 11.95 3.32 -3.30
C SER A 392 12.09 4.42 -2.25
N GLY A 393 12.58 5.58 -2.70
CA GLY A 393 12.52 6.82 -1.95
C GLY A 393 11.09 7.32 -1.76
N GLY A 394 10.85 8.09 -0.70
CA GLY A 394 9.56 8.70 -0.41
C GLY A 394 9.25 9.85 -1.37
N ALA A 395 7.96 10.13 -1.62
CA ALA A 395 7.56 11.29 -2.41
C ALA A 395 7.84 12.61 -1.69
N GLY A 396 8.13 13.68 -2.42
CA GLY A 396 8.14 15.03 -1.90
C GLY A 396 6.73 15.53 -1.57
N GLY A 397 6.63 16.42 -0.60
CA GLY A 397 5.37 17.06 -0.22
C GLY A 397 4.99 18.18 -1.18
N ASN A 398 3.70 18.42 -1.35
CA ASN A 398 3.23 19.54 -2.18
C ASN A 398 3.46 20.89 -1.46
N GLY A 399 3.79 21.92 -2.21
CA GLY A 399 3.77 23.30 -1.73
C GLY A 399 2.35 23.79 -1.45
N GLY A 400 2.22 24.73 -0.52
CA GLY A 400 0.95 25.32 -0.15
C GLY A 400 0.60 26.54 -1.00
N ALA A 401 -0.70 26.86 -1.08
CA ALA A 401 -1.18 28.00 -1.85
C ALA A 401 -0.89 29.34 -1.17
N GLY A 402 -0.56 30.36 -1.96
CA GLY A 402 -0.52 31.76 -1.54
C GLY A 402 -1.80 32.52 -1.92
N VAL A 403 -1.96 33.73 -1.39
CA VAL A 403 -3.11 34.63 -1.67
C VAL A 403 -2.64 36.07 -1.86
N GLY A 404 -3.43 36.89 -2.57
CA GLY A 404 -3.07 38.26 -2.91
C GLY A 404 -1.83 38.31 -3.81
N SER A 405 -0.83 39.10 -3.43
CA SER A 405 0.47 39.12 -4.11
C SER A 405 1.43 38.02 -3.64
N GLY A 406 1.02 37.16 -2.71
CA GLY A 406 1.83 36.06 -2.19
C GLY A 406 1.98 34.94 -3.21
N GLY A 407 3.20 34.43 -3.38
CA GLY A 407 3.47 33.29 -4.25
C GLY A 407 3.00 31.97 -3.64
N GLY A 408 2.85 30.95 -4.48
CA GLY A 408 2.69 29.58 -4.01
C GLY A 408 4.03 29.01 -3.55
N GLY A 409 4.00 28.14 -2.55
CA GLY A 409 5.20 27.44 -2.08
C GLY A 409 5.68 26.40 -3.09
N GLY A 410 6.99 26.16 -3.15
CA GLY A 410 7.56 25.12 -3.99
C GLY A 410 7.19 23.71 -3.51
N GLY A 411 7.14 22.75 -4.44
CA GLY A 411 7.04 21.34 -4.09
C GLY A 411 8.37 20.78 -3.58
N GLY A 412 8.31 19.86 -2.62
CA GLY A 412 9.48 19.16 -2.11
C GLY A 412 10.03 18.16 -3.11
N ASN A 413 11.33 17.91 -3.07
CA ASN A 413 11.96 16.91 -3.94
C ASN A 413 11.59 15.49 -3.50
N GLY A 414 11.53 14.56 -4.43
CA GLY A 414 11.42 13.13 -4.15
C GLY A 414 12.71 12.55 -3.55
N GLY A 415 12.56 11.58 -2.68
CA GLY A 415 13.68 10.86 -2.06
C GLY A 415 14.39 9.92 -3.03
N VAL A 416 15.65 9.62 -2.74
CA VAL A 416 16.50 8.78 -3.60
C VAL A 416 16.28 7.29 -3.31
N GLY A 417 16.28 6.46 -4.36
CA GLY A 417 16.44 5.00 -4.23
C GLY A 417 17.92 4.58 -4.20
N VAL A 418 18.26 3.46 -3.56
CA VAL A 418 19.69 3.10 -3.31
C VAL A 418 20.23 2.03 -4.26
N LEU A 419 19.89 0.74 -4.07
CA LEU A 419 20.44 -0.35 -4.89
C LEU A 419 19.40 -0.88 -5.90
N PHE A 420 18.18 -1.23 -5.47
CA PHE A 420 17.08 -1.69 -6.32
C PHE A 420 15.82 -0.81 -6.24
N GLY A 421 15.88 0.28 -5.47
CA GLY A 421 14.75 1.19 -5.27
C GLY A 421 14.63 2.23 -6.38
N GLY A 422 13.40 2.59 -6.76
CA GLY A 422 13.14 3.76 -7.59
C GLY A 422 13.26 5.07 -6.80
N GLY A 423 13.41 6.18 -7.51
CA GLY A 423 13.30 7.50 -6.91
C GLY A 423 11.84 7.87 -6.59
N GLY A 424 11.63 8.60 -5.51
CA GLY A 424 10.33 9.15 -5.15
C GLY A 424 9.91 10.26 -6.11
N ALA A 425 8.60 10.47 -6.30
CA ALA A 425 8.11 11.60 -7.08
C ALA A 425 8.37 12.94 -6.34
N GLY A 426 8.63 14.01 -7.07
CA GLY A 426 8.61 15.36 -6.55
C GLY A 426 7.18 15.82 -6.25
N GLY A 427 7.03 16.67 -5.24
CA GLY A 427 5.75 17.27 -4.89
C GLY A 427 5.37 18.39 -5.85
N ASN A 428 4.07 18.66 -5.99
CA ASN A 428 3.60 19.77 -6.83
C ASN A 428 3.85 21.11 -6.13
N GLY A 429 4.12 22.18 -6.90
CA GLY A 429 4.11 23.54 -6.41
C GLY A 429 2.69 24.00 -6.05
N GLY A 430 2.57 24.87 -5.07
CA GLY A 430 1.30 25.47 -4.65
C GLY A 430 0.86 26.58 -5.59
N ALA A 431 -0.45 26.86 -5.65
CA ALA A 431 -0.96 27.98 -6.42
C ALA A 431 -0.55 29.33 -5.80
N GLY A 432 -0.16 30.32 -6.60
CA GLY A 432 0.02 31.70 -6.17
C GLY A 432 -1.31 32.44 -6.07
N GLY A 433 -1.31 33.56 -5.34
CA GLY A 433 -2.45 34.46 -5.29
C GLY A 433 -2.69 35.19 -6.62
N GLU A 434 -3.72 36.04 -6.65
CA GLU A 434 -4.18 36.77 -7.84
C GLU A 434 -3.11 37.68 -8.45
N SER A 435 -2.09 38.05 -7.67
CA SER A 435 -0.91 38.81 -8.12
C SER A 435 0.42 38.11 -7.79
N GLY A 436 0.37 36.88 -7.29
CA GLY A 436 1.54 36.06 -6.98
C GLY A 436 1.91 35.10 -8.10
N THR A 437 3.14 34.59 -8.07
CA THR A 437 3.59 33.50 -8.95
C THR A 437 3.20 32.15 -8.36
N GLY A 438 2.93 31.16 -9.21
CA GLY A 438 2.81 29.78 -8.78
C GLY A 438 4.13 29.23 -8.24
N GLY A 439 4.05 28.26 -7.34
CA GLY A 439 5.21 27.57 -6.79
C GLY A 439 5.85 26.62 -7.80
N VAL A 440 7.16 26.47 -7.75
CA VAL A 440 7.89 25.51 -8.62
C VAL A 440 7.60 24.08 -8.16
N GLY A 441 7.42 23.14 -9.08
CA GLY A 441 7.31 21.72 -8.79
C GLY A 441 8.64 21.13 -8.30
N GLY A 442 8.58 20.22 -7.32
CA GLY A 442 9.76 19.54 -6.79
C GLY A 442 10.38 18.58 -7.79
N ALA A 443 11.70 18.41 -7.74
CA ALA A 443 12.37 17.43 -8.58
C ALA A 443 12.01 15.99 -8.17
N GLY A 444 11.96 15.08 -9.13
CA GLY A 444 11.90 13.65 -8.85
C GLY A 444 13.22 13.16 -8.25
N GLY A 445 13.13 12.22 -7.32
CA GLY A 445 14.32 11.58 -6.73
C GLY A 445 15.04 10.71 -7.74
N ASN A 446 16.35 10.56 -7.60
CA ASN A 446 17.11 9.64 -8.44
C ASN A 446 16.78 8.18 -8.07
N GLY A 447 16.76 7.30 -9.07
CA GLY A 447 16.71 5.86 -8.87
C GLY A 447 18.04 5.32 -8.33
N GLY A 448 17.98 4.14 -7.73
CA GLY A 448 19.17 3.39 -7.32
C GLY A 448 19.94 2.80 -8.50
N LEU A 449 20.90 1.90 -8.21
CA LEU A 449 21.62 1.17 -9.25
C LEU A 449 20.66 0.47 -10.23
N ILE A 450 19.61 -0.16 -9.70
CA ILE A 450 18.50 -0.78 -10.43
C ILE A 450 17.21 -0.11 -9.99
N GLY A 451 16.83 0.98 -10.63
CA GLY A 451 15.60 1.69 -10.32
C GLY A 451 15.40 2.86 -11.26
N SER A 452 14.15 3.15 -11.60
CA SER A 452 13.82 4.33 -12.38
C SER A 452 13.95 5.60 -11.53
N GLY A 453 14.24 6.71 -12.18
CA GLY A 453 14.07 8.02 -11.57
C GLY A 453 12.60 8.33 -11.27
N GLY A 454 12.36 9.12 -10.22
CA GLY A 454 11.05 9.60 -9.85
C GLY A 454 10.56 10.71 -10.79
N ARG A 455 9.25 10.90 -10.90
CA ARG A 455 8.68 12.00 -11.70
C ARG A 455 8.91 13.34 -11.01
N GLY A 456 9.15 14.40 -11.78
CA GLY A 456 9.08 15.77 -11.28
C GLY A 456 7.64 16.18 -10.98
N GLY A 457 7.45 17.03 -9.98
CA GLY A 457 6.15 17.56 -9.60
C GLY A 457 5.68 18.67 -10.55
N PHE A 458 4.37 18.89 -10.63
CA PHE A 458 3.82 19.98 -11.43
C PHE A 458 4.13 21.34 -10.80
N GLY A 459 4.35 22.37 -11.61
CA GLY A 459 4.34 23.75 -11.16
C GLY A 459 2.92 24.19 -10.79
N GLY A 460 2.80 25.07 -9.80
CA GLY A 460 1.51 25.63 -9.39
C GLY A 460 1.06 26.77 -10.31
N ASP A 461 -0.24 27.01 -10.38
CA ASP A 461 -0.79 28.14 -11.13
C ASP A 461 -0.53 29.47 -10.40
N GLY A 462 -0.47 30.60 -11.09
CA GLY A 462 -0.31 31.90 -10.43
C GLY A 462 -0.92 33.08 -11.18
N GLY A 463 -1.24 34.15 -10.47
CA GLY A 463 -1.81 35.36 -11.07
C GLY A 463 -0.83 36.13 -11.95
N THR A 464 0.44 36.24 -11.55
CA THR A 464 1.50 36.95 -12.33
C THR A 464 2.44 36.03 -13.07
N GLY A 465 2.31 34.72 -12.90
CA GLY A 465 3.08 33.72 -13.62
C GLY A 465 2.83 32.33 -13.05
N GLY A 466 2.82 31.32 -13.91
CA GLY A 466 2.81 29.93 -13.46
C GLY A 466 4.18 29.51 -12.93
N GLY A 467 4.20 28.58 -11.97
CA GLY A 467 5.44 27.99 -11.48
C GLY A 467 6.00 26.97 -12.46
N ASP A 468 7.33 26.83 -12.51
CA ASP A 468 7.95 25.83 -13.37
C ASP A 468 7.67 24.40 -12.86
N GLY A 469 7.60 23.44 -13.78
CA GLY A 469 7.54 22.03 -13.45
C GLY A 469 8.88 21.48 -12.97
N GLY A 470 8.83 20.53 -12.06
CA GLY A 470 10.01 19.87 -11.51
C GLY A 470 10.71 18.97 -12.51
N VAL A 471 12.03 18.87 -12.41
CA VAL A 471 12.83 17.96 -13.25
C VAL A 471 12.56 16.51 -12.85
N GLY A 472 12.48 15.60 -13.80
CA GLY A 472 12.44 14.15 -13.55
C GLY A 472 13.77 13.63 -13.01
N GLY A 473 13.73 12.69 -12.07
CA GLY A 473 14.93 12.09 -11.50
C GLY A 473 15.67 11.20 -12.49
N ASN A 474 16.97 11.03 -12.30
CA ASN A 474 17.79 10.18 -13.17
C ASN A 474 17.78 8.72 -12.69
N ALA A 475 17.97 7.78 -13.61
CA ALA A 475 18.37 6.41 -13.28
C ALA A 475 19.91 6.27 -13.34
N MET A 476 20.47 5.28 -12.64
CA MET A 476 21.94 5.12 -12.54
C MET A 476 22.48 4.09 -13.54
N LEU A 477 22.26 2.78 -13.30
CA LEU A 477 22.75 1.70 -14.17
C LEU A 477 21.59 1.03 -14.92
N PHE A 478 20.50 0.76 -14.21
CA PHE A 478 19.30 0.14 -14.76
C PHE A 478 18.07 0.94 -14.40
N GLY A 479 17.21 1.21 -15.39
CA GLY A 479 15.97 1.94 -15.19
C GLY A 479 15.84 3.11 -16.15
N ALA A 480 14.60 3.57 -16.32
CA ALA A 480 14.29 4.77 -17.09
C ALA A 480 14.44 6.03 -16.23
N GLY A 481 14.77 7.15 -16.87
CA GLY A 481 14.65 8.45 -16.24
C GLY A 481 13.19 8.82 -15.95
N GLY A 482 12.99 9.63 -14.93
CA GLY A 482 11.68 10.12 -14.54
C GLY A 482 11.11 11.15 -15.51
N THR A 483 9.79 11.24 -15.61
CA THR A 483 9.15 12.30 -16.41
C THR A 483 9.37 13.66 -15.74
N GLY A 484 9.56 14.72 -16.53
CA GLY A 484 9.47 16.09 -16.03
C GLY A 484 8.03 16.46 -15.68
N GLY A 485 7.85 17.37 -14.73
CA GLY A 485 6.55 17.92 -14.37
C GLY A 485 6.11 19.01 -15.35
N ASN A 486 4.81 19.16 -15.57
CA ASN A 486 4.28 20.29 -16.34
C ASN A 486 4.46 21.61 -15.56
N GLY A 487 4.67 22.72 -16.26
CA GLY A 487 4.59 24.06 -15.70
C GLY A 487 3.14 24.47 -15.42
N GLY A 488 2.95 25.33 -14.43
CA GLY A 488 1.64 25.85 -14.04
C GLY A 488 1.14 26.96 -14.96
N ASP A 489 -0.16 27.21 -14.90
CA ASP A 489 -0.82 28.21 -15.71
C ASP A 489 -0.76 29.61 -15.06
N SER A 490 -0.85 30.64 -15.90
CA SER A 490 -1.17 31.98 -15.44
C SER A 490 -2.68 32.21 -15.42
N THR A 491 -3.19 32.79 -14.34
CA THR A 491 -4.63 33.09 -14.18
C THR A 491 -4.94 34.59 -14.19
N GLY A 492 -3.93 35.46 -14.06
CA GLY A 492 -4.09 36.91 -14.03
C GLY A 492 -3.78 37.62 -15.35
N ALA A 493 -3.93 38.94 -15.37
CA ALA A 493 -4.01 39.71 -16.62
C ALA A 493 -2.67 39.93 -17.36
N ASN A 494 -1.51 39.52 -16.84
CA ASN A 494 -0.19 39.74 -17.47
C ASN A 494 0.83 38.62 -17.16
N GLY A 495 0.38 37.41 -16.82
CA GLY A 495 1.27 36.34 -16.33
C GLY A 495 1.77 35.41 -17.43
N ALA A 496 3.05 35.05 -17.38
CA ALA A 496 3.63 34.03 -18.25
C ALA A 496 3.44 32.62 -17.67
N GLY A 497 3.11 31.65 -18.52
CA GLY A 497 3.00 30.25 -18.09
C GLY A 497 4.35 29.71 -17.62
N GLY A 498 4.33 28.79 -16.65
CA GLY A 498 5.55 28.16 -16.13
C GLY A 498 6.19 27.22 -17.16
N ALA A 499 7.51 27.08 -17.12
CA ALA A 499 8.22 26.12 -17.96
C ALA A 499 7.89 24.68 -17.55
N GLY A 500 7.85 23.76 -18.51
CA GLY A 500 7.85 22.33 -18.22
C GLY A 500 9.22 21.88 -17.71
N GLY A 501 9.24 21.00 -16.72
CA GLY A 501 10.46 20.38 -16.20
C GLY A 501 11.06 19.42 -17.23
N SER A 502 12.38 19.32 -17.27
CA SER A 502 13.04 18.33 -18.12
C SER A 502 12.80 16.91 -17.60
N GLY A 503 12.76 15.93 -18.50
CA GLY A 503 12.83 14.52 -18.10
C GLY A 503 14.22 14.14 -17.62
N GLY A 504 14.30 13.13 -16.77
CA GLY A 504 15.55 12.60 -16.25
C GLY A 504 16.24 11.65 -17.23
N ASP A 505 17.54 11.44 -17.03
CA ASP A 505 18.34 10.53 -17.85
C ASP A 505 18.10 9.06 -17.46
N GLY A 506 18.19 8.15 -18.44
CA GLY A 506 18.13 6.70 -18.21
C GLY A 506 19.45 6.08 -17.74
N GLY A 507 19.42 4.84 -17.26
CA GLY A 507 20.59 4.14 -16.72
C GLY A 507 21.48 3.42 -17.76
N TRP A 508 22.76 3.22 -17.44
CA TRP A 508 23.72 2.54 -18.33
C TRP A 508 23.66 0.99 -18.29
N CYS A 509 22.97 0.33 -19.22
CA CYS A 509 23.29 -1.08 -19.57
C CYS A 509 23.48 -1.31 -21.09
N THR A 510 24.58 -1.98 -21.44
CA THR A 510 24.98 -2.32 -22.82
C THR A 510 24.76 -3.79 -23.21
N ASN A 511 24.35 -4.69 -22.29
CA ASN A 511 24.20 -6.12 -22.55
C ASN A 511 23.02 -6.78 -21.80
N CYS A 512 21.92 -6.05 -21.63
CA CYS A 512 20.77 -6.52 -20.86
C CYS A 512 19.54 -6.54 -21.77
N ALA A 513 19.15 -7.74 -22.21
CA ALA A 513 17.92 -7.94 -22.95
C ALA A 513 16.73 -7.61 -22.03
N GLY A 514 16.06 -6.48 -22.29
CA GLY A 514 14.76 -6.14 -21.68
C GLY A 514 14.75 -5.11 -20.55
N VAL A 515 15.88 -4.48 -20.17
CA VAL A 515 15.88 -3.31 -19.24
C VAL A 515 16.54 -2.14 -19.94
N TYR A 516 15.76 -1.11 -20.25
CA TYR A 516 16.19 -0.03 -21.13
C TYR A 516 16.47 1.25 -20.34
N GLY A 517 17.63 1.85 -20.60
CA GLY A 517 18.01 3.14 -20.05
C GLY A 517 17.32 4.28 -20.77
N ASN A 518 15.99 4.25 -20.90
CA ASN A 518 15.25 5.29 -21.60
C ASN A 518 15.32 6.62 -20.84
N GLY A 519 15.52 7.72 -21.56
CA GLY A 519 15.32 9.05 -21.00
C GLY A 519 13.84 9.31 -20.73
N GLY A 520 13.56 10.02 -19.65
CA GLY A 520 12.21 10.45 -19.30
C GLY A 520 11.71 11.54 -20.24
N PRO A 521 10.41 11.59 -20.57
CA PRO A 521 9.83 12.73 -21.30
C PRO A 521 9.87 14.02 -20.47
N GLY A 522 10.03 15.16 -21.14
CA GLY A 522 9.88 16.47 -20.54
C GLY A 522 8.40 16.82 -20.32
N GLY A 523 8.13 17.65 -19.30
CA GLY A 523 6.79 18.14 -18.99
C GLY A 523 6.35 19.25 -19.95
N ALA A 524 5.05 19.43 -20.11
CA ALA A 524 4.51 20.53 -20.91
C ALA A 524 4.71 21.89 -20.22
N GLY A 525 4.86 22.96 -20.97
CA GLY A 525 4.80 24.31 -20.44
C GLY A 525 3.36 24.73 -20.13
N GLY A 526 3.19 25.58 -19.12
CA GLY A 526 1.91 26.12 -18.72
C GLY A 526 1.44 27.27 -19.60
N THR A 527 0.17 27.60 -19.52
CA THR A 527 -0.46 28.65 -20.33
C THR A 527 -0.18 30.05 -19.78
N GLY A 528 0.09 31.00 -20.68
CA GLY A 528 0.23 32.41 -20.38
C GLY A 528 -1.04 33.21 -20.68
N THR A 529 -1.29 34.26 -19.91
CA THR A 529 -2.49 35.09 -20.04
C THR A 529 -2.17 36.59 -20.16
N GLY A 530 -2.99 37.30 -20.95
CA GLY A 530 -2.90 38.74 -21.15
C GLY A 530 -1.70 39.19 -21.98
N THR A 531 -0.65 39.72 -21.34
CA THR A 531 0.64 40.04 -22.00
C THR A 531 1.72 38.97 -21.77
N GLY A 532 1.44 37.92 -21.00
CA GLY A 532 2.39 36.85 -20.77
C GLY A 532 2.40 35.79 -21.88
N SER A 533 3.59 35.29 -22.19
CA SER A 533 3.79 34.17 -23.12
C SER A 533 3.47 32.83 -22.46
N GLY A 534 3.17 31.82 -23.28
CA GLY A 534 3.13 30.44 -22.81
C GLY A 534 4.51 29.98 -22.35
N GLY A 535 4.54 29.11 -21.35
CA GLY A 535 5.79 28.55 -20.83
C GLY A 535 6.42 27.58 -21.84
N PRO A 536 7.75 27.50 -21.94
CA PRO A 536 8.39 26.51 -22.80
C PRO A 536 8.16 25.09 -22.27
N GLY A 537 8.08 24.11 -23.16
CA GLY A 537 8.07 22.70 -22.79
C GLY A 537 9.45 22.24 -22.31
N GLY A 538 9.47 21.27 -21.40
CA GLY A 538 10.70 20.70 -20.87
C GLY A 538 11.39 19.79 -21.88
N ASN A 539 12.72 19.75 -21.84
CA ASN A 539 13.46 18.83 -22.71
C ASN A 539 13.27 17.38 -22.25
N GLY A 540 13.27 16.43 -23.18
CA GLY A 540 13.37 15.02 -22.86
C GLY A 540 14.76 14.64 -22.34
N GLY A 541 14.82 13.71 -21.40
CA GLY A 541 16.06 13.19 -20.85
C GLY A 541 16.80 12.30 -21.84
N THR A 542 18.09 12.10 -21.61
CA THR A 542 18.93 11.26 -22.47
C THR A 542 18.70 9.78 -22.19
N GLY A 543 18.63 8.99 -23.26
CA GLY A 543 18.75 7.55 -23.20
C GLY A 543 20.20 7.13 -23.03
N VAL A 544 20.46 6.05 -22.32
CA VAL A 544 21.82 5.55 -22.03
C VAL A 544 21.88 4.04 -22.31
N GLY A 545 22.96 3.57 -22.93
CA GLY A 545 23.11 2.15 -23.30
C GLY A 545 22.12 1.71 -24.40
N ILE A 546 21.29 0.71 -24.13
CA ILE A 546 20.13 0.37 -24.97
C ILE A 546 18.93 1.18 -24.46
N GLY A 547 18.74 2.39 -24.97
CA GLY A 547 17.74 3.33 -24.45
C GLY A 547 17.37 4.42 -25.45
N ASN A 548 16.08 4.70 -25.55
CA ASN A 548 15.57 5.81 -26.34
C ASN A 548 15.74 7.12 -25.58
N GLY A 549 15.91 8.23 -26.31
CA GLY A 549 15.79 9.55 -25.72
C GLY A 549 14.33 9.86 -25.36
N GLY A 550 14.13 10.63 -24.30
CA GLY A 550 12.79 11.07 -23.90
C GLY A 550 12.20 12.08 -24.88
N ALA A 551 10.89 12.10 -25.03
CA ALA A 551 10.23 13.14 -25.82
C ALA A 551 10.33 14.52 -25.14
N GLY A 552 10.46 15.59 -25.91
CA GLY A 552 10.30 16.95 -25.42
C GLY A 552 8.84 17.25 -25.11
N GLY A 553 8.60 18.03 -24.06
CA GLY A 553 7.27 18.48 -23.67
C GLY A 553 6.71 19.54 -24.62
N ALA A 554 5.39 19.61 -24.75
CA ALA A 554 4.76 20.65 -25.54
C ALA A 554 4.95 22.03 -24.89
N GLY A 555 5.08 23.08 -25.70
CA GLY A 555 5.03 24.46 -25.22
C GLY A 555 3.61 24.86 -24.81
N GLY A 556 3.51 25.68 -23.78
CA GLY A 556 2.23 26.16 -23.26
C GLY A 556 1.55 27.17 -24.17
N ALA A 557 0.22 27.21 -24.13
CA ALA A 557 -0.54 28.17 -24.93
C ALA A 557 -0.39 29.61 -24.39
N ALA A 558 -0.72 30.61 -25.19
CA ALA A 558 -0.84 32.00 -24.74
C ALA A 558 -2.18 32.60 -25.19
N SER A 559 -2.86 33.34 -24.31
CA SER A 559 -4.15 33.97 -24.60
C SER A 559 -4.22 35.40 -24.06
N GLY A 560 -4.44 36.41 -24.92
CA GLY A 560 -4.57 37.80 -24.45
C GLY A 560 -4.59 38.88 -25.52
N THR A 561 -4.70 40.15 -25.11
CA THR A 561 -4.87 41.31 -26.01
C THR A 561 -3.56 41.92 -26.51
N GLY A 562 -2.41 41.50 -25.95
CA GLY A 562 -1.08 42.00 -26.29
C GLY A 562 -0.30 41.14 -27.28
N ALA A 563 0.94 41.56 -27.56
CA ALA A 563 1.88 40.80 -28.38
C ALA A 563 2.48 39.63 -27.59
N VAL A 564 1.74 38.52 -27.56
CA VAL A 564 2.10 37.32 -26.80
C VAL A 564 2.45 36.17 -27.74
N ASN A 565 3.37 35.32 -27.29
CA ASN A 565 3.78 34.14 -28.03
C ASN A 565 3.43 32.87 -27.26
N GLY A 566 3.04 31.83 -28.00
CA GLY A 566 3.00 30.49 -27.44
C GLY A 566 4.40 30.05 -26.99
N GLY A 567 4.46 29.17 -26.00
CA GLY A 567 5.73 28.63 -25.51
C GLY A 567 6.39 27.74 -26.55
N ALA A 568 7.71 27.73 -26.60
CA ALA A 568 8.43 26.79 -27.46
C ALA A 568 8.25 25.34 -26.98
N GLY A 569 8.20 24.38 -27.90
CA GLY A 569 8.27 22.97 -27.55
C GLY A 569 9.66 22.59 -27.04
N GLY A 570 9.72 21.67 -26.09
CA GLY A 570 10.97 21.13 -25.56
C GLY A 570 11.70 20.26 -26.60
N ASN A 571 13.02 20.20 -26.53
CA ASN A 571 13.78 19.31 -27.40
C ASN A 571 13.65 17.85 -26.95
N GLY A 572 13.65 16.92 -27.89
CA GLY A 572 13.77 15.50 -27.62
C GLY A 572 15.16 15.15 -27.13
N GLY A 573 15.24 14.19 -26.21
CA GLY A 573 16.49 13.69 -25.65
C GLY A 573 17.27 12.85 -26.65
N THR A 574 18.60 12.82 -26.50
CA THR A 574 19.45 11.96 -27.32
C THR A 574 19.28 10.49 -26.92
N ALA A 575 19.37 9.57 -27.87
CA ALA A 575 19.39 8.15 -27.58
C ALA A 575 20.70 7.66 -26.97
N GLY A 576 20.65 6.48 -26.35
CA GLY A 576 21.84 5.70 -26.03
C GLY A 576 22.51 5.11 -27.28
N VAL A 577 23.46 4.20 -27.08
CA VAL A 577 24.17 3.48 -28.15
C VAL A 577 23.18 2.80 -29.10
N TRP A 578 22.18 2.10 -28.56
CA TRP A 578 21.08 1.51 -29.31
C TRP A 578 19.75 2.13 -28.86
N GLY A 579 19.09 2.87 -29.73
CA GLY A 579 17.83 3.53 -29.43
C GLY A 579 17.53 4.68 -30.39
N ALA A 580 16.26 5.07 -30.43
CA ALA A 580 15.81 6.24 -31.17
C ALA A 580 15.95 7.50 -30.31
N GLY A 581 16.28 8.63 -30.95
CA GLY A 581 16.19 9.92 -30.31
C GLY A 581 14.73 10.28 -30.01
N GLY A 582 14.49 11.04 -28.96
CA GLY A 582 13.14 11.46 -28.60
C GLY A 582 12.58 12.47 -29.59
N SER A 583 11.26 12.49 -29.79
CA SER A 583 10.62 13.54 -30.59
C SER A 583 10.69 14.89 -29.87
N GLY A 584 10.84 15.98 -30.62
CA GLY A 584 10.65 17.33 -30.11
C GLY A 584 9.18 17.61 -29.80
N GLY A 585 8.94 18.44 -28.79
CA GLY A 585 7.60 18.86 -28.40
C GLY A 585 7.01 19.87 -29.38
N ASN A 586 5.69 19.88 -29.52
CA ASN A 586 5.01 20.90 -30.33
C ASN A 586 5.08 22.26 -29.63
N GLY A 587 5.19 23.34 -30.40
CA GLY A 587 5.05 24.71 -29.90
C GLY A 587 3.61 25.03 -29.48
N GLY A 588 3.47 25.90 -28.50
CA GLY A 588 2.19 26.31 -27.93
C GLY A 588 1.36 27.17 -28.86
N ALA A 589 0.05 27.00 -28.82
CA ALA A 589 -0.87 27.82 -29.60
C ALA A 589 -1.02 29.24 -29.02
N THR A 590 -1.44 30.18 -29.85
CA THR A 590 -1.69 31.57 -29.44
C THR A 590 -3.08 32.04 -29.84
N ALA A 591 -3.79 32.63 -28.90
CA ALA A 591 -5.03 33.36 -29.12
C ALA A 591 -4.82 34.84 -28.79
N SER A 592 -4.26 35.61 -29.73
CA SER A 592 -4.03 37.06 -29.60
C SER A 592 -4.79 37.87 -30.65
N THR A 593 -5.35 39.02 -30.24
CA THR A 593 -6.13 39.94 -31.08
C THR A 593 -5.32 41.04 -31.77
N THR A 594 -4.00 41.11 -31.54
CA THR A 594 -3.14 42.19 -32.09
C THR A 594 -1.95 41.67 -32.91
N THR A 595 -0.86 41.20 -32.28
CA THR A 595 0.35 40.69 -32.96
C THR A 595 1.07 39.63 -32.11
N GLY A 596 0.67 38.36 -32.20
CA GLY A 596 1.33 37.24 -31.50
C GLY A 596 1.81 36.17 -32.46
N ALA A 597 2.79 35.35 -32.08
CA ALA A 597 3.22 34.17 -32.85
C ALA A 597 2.94 32.88 -32.07
N GLY A 598 2.61 31.80 -32.77
CA GLY A 598 2.67 30.48 -32.15
C GLY A 598 4.08 30.18 -31.63
N GLY A 599 4.21 29.25 -30.69
CA GLY A 599 5.51 28.80 -30.23
C GLY A 599 6.27 28.01 -31.29
N ASP A 600 7.60 28.08 -31.27
CA ASP A 600 8.44 27.23 -32.12
C ASP A 600 8.33 25.76 -31.67
N GLY A 601 8.41 24.83 -32.62
CA GLY A 601 8.52 23.40 -32.31
C GLY A 601 9.92 23.03 -31.80
N GLY A 602 9.98 22.09 -30.86
CA GLY A 602 11.24 21.59 -30.31
C GLY A 602 11.98 20.70 -31.30
N ASN A 603 13.31 20.65 -31.22
CA ASN A 603 14.10 19.78 -32.09
C ASN A 603 13.98 18.32 -31.63
N GLY A 604 14.00 17.38 -32.58
CA GLY A 604 14.14 15.97 -32.30
C GLY A 604 15.53 15.61 -31.79
N GLY A 605 15.61 14.58 -30.96
CA GLY A 605 16.84 14.08 -30.38
C GLY A 605 17.66 13.25 -31.36
N ASN A 606 18.99 13.28 -31.21
CA ASN A 606 19.88 12.51 -32.07
C ASN A 606 19.94 11.03 -31.65
N SER A 607 20.21 10.13 -32.60
CA SER A 607 20.68 8.77 -32.31
C SER A 607 22.20 8.70 -32.38
N THR A 608 22.79 7.65 -31.78
CA THR A 608 24.26 7.56 -31.67
C THR A 608 24.87 6.43 -32.49
N PHE A 609 24.45 5.16 -32.37
CA PHE A 609 25.05 4.04 -33.14
C PHE A 609 24.04 3.21 -33.93
N ILE A 610 22.95 2.76 -33.30
CA ILE A 610 21.82 2.13 -34.01
C ILE A 610 20.51 2.75 -33.54
N GLY A 611 19.72 3.29 -34.47
CA GLY A 611 18.39 3.86 -34.21
C GLY A 611 18.16 5.18 -34.96
N ASN A 612 16.91 5.60 -35.04
CA ASN A 612 16.55 6.83 -35.78
C ASN A 612 16.74 8.08 -34.93
N GLY A 613 17.00 9.20 -35.58
CA GLY A 613 16.77 10.51 -34.96
C GLY A 613 15.28 10.73 -34.72
N GLY A 614 14.95 11.45 -33.65
CA GLY A 614 13.55 11.77 -33.33
C GLY A 614 13.00 12.85 -34.25
N ASP A 615 11.69 12.86 -34.46
CA ASP A 615 11.04 13.90 -35.25
C ASP A 615 11.07 15.25 -34.52
N GLY A 616 11.18 16.34 -35.27
CA GLY A 616 11.01 17.70 -34.76
C GLY A 616 9.53 18.03 -34.51
N GLY A 617 9.26 18.81 -33.47
CA GLY A 617 7.92 19.22 -33.11
C GLY A 617 7.34 20.24 -34.08
N ASN A 618 6.02 20.24 -34.22
CA ASN A 618 5.32 21.22 -35.04
C ASN A 618 5.27 22.59 -34.34
N ALA A 619 5.28 23.66 -35.12
CA ALA A 619 5.03 25.00 -34.65
C ALA A 619 3.59 25.16 -34.13
N GLY A 620 3.41 26.03 -33.14
CA GLY A 620 2.11 26.44 -32.64
C GLY A 620 1.31 27.22 -33.68
N VAL A 621 -0.02 27.17 -33.56
CA VAL A 621 -0.94 27.93 -34.41
C VAL A 621 -1.34 29.23 -33.72
N ASN A 622 -1.44 30.33 -34.48
CA ASN A 622 -2.08 31.56 -34.04
C ASN A 622 -3.48 31.69 -34.68
N ALA A 623 -4.52 31.83 -33.87
CA ALA A 623 -5.90 32.00 -34.34
C ALA A 623 -6.13 33.26 -35.19
N SER A 624 -5.33 34.33 -35.01
CA SER A 624 -5.44 35.56 -35.83
C SER A 624 -4.66 35.51 -37.14
N GLY A 625 -3.91 34.43 -37.40
CA GLY A 625 -3.21 34.25 -38.67
C GLY A 625 -1.87 35.00 -38.80
N THR A 626 -1.36 35.60 -37.71
CA THR A 626 -0.17 36.47 -37.72
C THR A 626 1.01 35.85 -36.93
N GLY A 627 2.24 36.31 -37.20
CA GLY A 627 3.46 35.89 -36.47
C GLY A 627 4.05 34.56 -36.92
N ALA A 628 5.30 34.58 -37.40
CA ALA A 628 6.00 33.38 -37.87
C ALA A 628 6.39 32.47 -36.71
N ALA A 629 6.08 31.17 -36.83
CA ALA A 629 6.47 30.14 -35.88
C ALA A 629 7.13 28.97 -36.62
N ASN A 630 8.33 28.60 -36.18
CA ASN A 630 9.19 27.65 -36.86
C ASN A 630 8.90 26.21 -36.42
N GLY A 631 9.00 25.28 -37.36
CA GLY A 631 8.99 23.86 -37.01
C GLY A 631 10.35 23.43 -36.46
N GLY A 632 10.36 22.52 -35.50
CA GLY A 632 11.60 21.99 -34.94
C GLY A 632 12.35 21.12 -35.95
N ASN A 633 13.68 21.13 -35.90
CA ASN A 633 14.47 20.24 -36.77
C ASN A 633 14.36 18.79 -36.31
N GLY A 634 14.39 17.85 -37.25
CA GLY A 634 14.51 16.44 -36.96
C GLY A 634 15.90 16.10 -36.43
N GLY A 635 15.96 15.17 -35.48
CA GLY A 635 17.19 14.66 -34.91
C GLY A 635 18.04 13.91 -35.93
N SER A 636 19.35 14.02 -35.81
CA SER A 636 20.30 13.37 -36.72
C SER A 636 20.68 11.97 -36.24
N ALA A 637 20.82 11.07 -37.20
CA ALA A 637 21.47 9.77 -37.05
C ALA A 637 22.89 9.76 -37.65
N SER A 638 23.48 10.92 -37.93
CA SER A 638 24.77 11.05 -38.63
C SER A 638 25.95 10.35 -37.96
N SER A 639 25.90 10.18 -36.64
CA SER A 639 26.90 9.43 -35.88
C SER A 639 26.64 7.91 -35.89
N ALA A 640 25.45 7.49 -36.35
CA ALA A 640 24.97 6.13 -36.32
C ALA A 640 25.38 5.31 -37.56
N LEU A 641 25.62 4.03 -37.34
CA LEU A 641 25.85 3.06 -38.39
C LEU A 641 24.55 2.75 -39.14
N ILE A 642 23.45 2.55 -38.41
CA ILE A 642 22.13 2.24 -38.96
C ILE A 642 21.09 3.18 -38.32
N GLY A 643 20.36 3.94 -39.13
CA GLY A 643 19.33 4.85 -38.63
C GLY A 643 18.93 5.92 -39.63
N ASN A 644 17.63 6.18 -39.72
CA ASN A 644 17.09 7.32 -40.46
C ASN A 644 17.23 8.61 -39.64
N GLY A 645 17.37 9.75 -40.31
CA GLY A 645 17.17 11.04 -39.66
C GLY A 645 15.69 11.25 -39.36
N GLY A 646 15.38 11.95 -38.28
CA GLY A 646 14.01 12.31 -37.94
C GLY A 646 13.46 13.37 -38.88
N ASN A 647 12.15 13.41 -39.06
CA ASN A 647 11.49 14.42 -39.88
C ASN A 647 11.50 15.78 -39.19
N GLY A 648 11.54 16.87 -39.95
CA GLY A 648 11.34 18.22 -39.44
C GLY A 648 9.87 18.52 -39.20
N GLY A 649 9.59 19.33 -38.19
CA GLY A 649 8.23 19.75 -37.85
C GLY A 649 7.66 20.79 -38.81
N ASN A 650 6.34 20.84 -38.90
CA ASN A 650 5.62 21.82 -39.71
C ASN A 650 5.74 23.22 -39.12
N ALA A 651 5.93 24.24 -39.97
CA ALA A 651 5.87 25.65 -39.58
C ALA A 651 4.49 26.26 -39.86
N ASN A 652 4.22 27.41 -39.25
CA ASN A 652 2.97 28.15 -39.43
C ASN A 652 3.23 29.65 -39.74
N HIS A 653 2.26 30.28 -40.41
CA HIS A 653 2.18 31.74 -40.62
C HIS A 653 3.48 32.42 -41.14
N GLY A 654 4.19 31.75 -42.06
CA GLY A 654 5.42 32.24 -42.67
C GLY A 654 6.72 31.87 -41.94
N GLY A 655 6.64 31.05 -40.88
CA GLY A 655 7.82 30.45 -40.24
C GLY A 655 8.53 29.42 -41.13
N THR A 656 9.77 29.11 -40.78
CA THR A 656 10.58 28.13 -41.51
C THR A 656 10.23 26.72 -41.06
N PRO A 657 9.84 25.81 -41.96
CA PRO A 657 9.68 24.41 -41.61
C PRO A 657 10.98 23.83 -41.09
N GLY A 658 10.88 22.92 -40.13
CA GLY A 658 12.04 22.22 -39.59
C GLY A 658 12.76 21.45 -40.70
N THR A 659 14.07 21.45 -40.64
CA THR A 659 14.88 20.60 -41.53
C THR A 659 14.81 19.14 -41.06
N GLY A 660 14.79 18.20 -42.00
CA GLY A 660 14.95 16.80 -41.66
C GLY A 660 16.37 16.49 -41.17
N GLY A 661 16.50 15.57 -40.22
CA GLY A 661 17.78 15.16 -39.68
C GLY A 661 18.64 14.39 -40.68
N ALA A 662 19.94 14.42 -40.48
CA ALA A 662 20.88 13.64 -41.29
C ALA A 662 20.72 12.13 -41.04
N ALA A 663 20.86 11.32 -42.08
CA ALA A 663 20.87 9.86 -41.96
C ALA A 663 22.18 9.34 -41.35
N GLY A 664 22.13 8.13 -40.81
CA GLY A 664 23.33 7.34 -40.55
C GLY A 664 23.94 6.76 -41.82
N THR A 665 25.00 5.97 -41.65
CA THR A 665 25.71 5.33 -42.77
C THR A 665 24.78 4.43 -43.61
N ILE A 666 23.83 3.77 -42.94
CA ILE A 666 22.75 2.98 -43.53
C ILE A 666 21.42 3.56 -43.04
N GLY A 667 20.83 4.46 -43.82
CA GLY A 667 19.55 5.10 -43.49
C GLY A 667 19.16 6.17 -44.51
N HIS A 668 17.99 6.77 -44.30
CA HIS A 668 17.49 7.88 -45.11
C HIS A 668 17.45 9.18 -44.30
N PRO A 669 17.76 10.33 -44.90
CA PRO A 669 17.56 11.62 -44.24
C PRO A 669 16.08 11.82 -43.95
N GLY A 670 15.77 12.52 -42.87
CA GLY A 670 14.40 12.93 -42.60
C GLY A 670 13.89 13.91 -43.66
N VAL A 671 12.57 14.01 -43.82
CA VAL A 671 11.97 15.04 -44.67
C VAL A 671 11.76 16.33 -43.89
N SER A 672 11.84 17.48 -44.56
CA SER A 672 11.49 18.78 -43.94
C SER A 672 9.99 18.89 -43.69
N GLY A 673 9.59 19.69 -42.70
CA GLY A 673 8.18 19.95 -42.41
C GLY A 673 7.41 20.54 -43.59
N GLY A 674 6.12 20.21 -43.70
CA GLY A 674 5.24 20.62 -44.81
C GLY A 674 5.27 19.68 -46.03
N SER A 675 6.08 18.62 -45.99
CA SER A 675 6.14 17.58 -47.02
C SER A 675 5.26 16.38 -46.62
N THR A 676 4.33 15.93 -47.47
CA THR A 676 3.71 14.61 -47.27
C THR A 676 4.79 13.53 -47.41
N PRO A 677 4.98 12.62 -46.42
CA PRO A 677 6.02 11.62 -46.51
C PRO A 677 5.79 10.71 -47.72
N SER A 678 6.84 10.48 -48.52
CA SER A 678 6.81 9.44 -49.55
C SER A 678 6.87 8.08 -48.85
N PRO A 679 6.04 7.08 -49.20
CA PRO A 679 6.03 5.79 -48.53
C PRO A 679 7.29 4.99 -48.88
N SER A 680 8.34 5.16 -48.08
CA SER A 680 9.55 4.35 -48.16
C SER A 680 9.29 2.97 -47.56
N GLY A 681 9.28 1.91 -48.37
CA GLY A 681 8.94 0.53 -47.97
C GLY A 681 9.83 -0.14 -46.90
N MET A 682 10.80 0.57 -46.31
CA MET A 682 11.58 0.13 -45.14
C MET A 682 11.22 0.87 -43.83
N ALA A 683 10.47 1.98 -43.89
CA ALA A 683 10.01 2.70 -42.69
C ALA A 683 9.02 1.84 -41.90
N SER A 684 8.15 1.09 -42.57
CA SER A 684 7.16 0.21 -41.95
C SER A 684 7.78 -0.92 -41.11
N TYR A 685 8.91 -1.48 -41.55
CA TYR A 685 9.64 -2.52 -40.80
C TYR A 685 10.46 -1.94 -39.65
N HIS A 686 10.97 -0.72 -39.82
CA HIS A 686 11.67 0.01 -38.77
C HIS A 686 10.72 0.51 -37.68
N ASP A 687 9.57 1.05 -38.04
CA ASP A 687 8.52 1.49 -37.11
C ASP A 687 7.88 0.29 -36.41
N LEU A 688 7.79 -0.87 -37.06
CA LEU A 688 7.41 -2.13 -36.41
C LEU A 688 8.47 -2.58 -35.40
N LEU A 689 9.77 -2.47 -35.72
CA LEU A 689 10.88 -2.81 -34.81
C LEU A 689 10.94 -1.85 -33.62
N VAL A 690 10.81 -0.54 -33.85
CA VAL A 690 10.81 0.51 -32.81
C VAL A 690 9.53 0.45 -31.98
N ASN A 691 8.35 0.19 -32.56
CA ASN A 691 7.13 -0.06 -31.78
C ASN A 691 7.22 -1.35 -30.98
N THR A 692 7.83 -2.41 -31.52
CA THR A 692 8.02 -3.67 -30.77
C THR A 692 8.97 -3.45 -29.60
N ILE A 693 10.08 -2.72 -29.80
CA ILE A 693 11.03 -2.34 -28.74
C ILE A 693 10.38 -1.40 -27.71
N SER A 694 9.58 -0.42 -28.14
CA SER A 694 8.89 0.54 -27.26
C SER A 694 7.74 -0.09 -26.46
N ASN A 695 7.02 -1.04 -27.05
CA ASN A 695 6.01 -1.86 -26.37
C ASN A 695 6.67 -2.77 -25.32
N LEU A 696 7.78 -3.43 -25.66
CA LEU A 696 8.58 -4.23 -24.71
C LEU A 696 9.19 -3.38 -23.59
N GLN A 697 9.59 -2.14 -23.89
CA GLN A 697 10.11 -1.15 -22.93
C GLN A 697 9.07 -0.74 -21.88
N THR A 698 7.87 -0.37 -22.34
CA THR A 698 6.74 0.01 -21.47
C THR A 698 6.29 -1.17 -20.60
N ILE A 699 6.35 -2.38 -21.15
CA ILE A 699 6.07 -3.62 -20.40
C ILE A 699 7.11 -3.85 -19.30
N SER A 700 8.41 -3.66 -19.57
CA SER A 700 9.48 -3.92 -18.59
C SER A 700 9.57 -2.89 -17.46
N THR A 701 9.35 -1.60 -17.74
CA THR A 701 9.47 -0.54 -16.75
C THR A 701 8.30 -0.55 -15.78
N THR A 702 7.08 -0.82 -16.29
CA THR A 702 5.88 -0.96 -15.46
C THR A 702 5.92 -2.24 -14.63
N TRP A 703 6.53 -3.32 -15.13
CA TRP A 703 6.75 -4.56 -14.37
C TRP A 703 7.71 -4.41 -13.17
N ILE A 704 8.74 -3.57 -13.28
CA ILE A 704 9.80 -3.41 -12.26
C ILE A 704 9.44 -2.37 -11.17
N THR A 705 8.60 -1.37 -11.49
CA THR A 705 8.28 -0.27 -10.56
C THR A 705 7.02 -0.50 -9.72
N ASP A 706 5.96 -1.04 -10.32
CA ASP A 706 4.76 -1.55 -9.66
C ASP A 706 4.00 -2.41 -10.70
N PRO A 707 4.05 -3.76 -10.62
CA PRO A 707 3.44 -4.61 -11.63
C PRO A 707 1.90 -4.49 -11.64
N ALA A 708 1.26 -3.91 -10.62
CA ALA A 708 -0.19 -3.79 -10.54
C ALA A 708 -0.81 -2.90 -11.65
N PRO A 709 -0.38 -1.65 -11.88
CA PRO A 709 -0.83 -0.82 -13.01
C PRO A 709 -0.45 -1.41 -14.37
N PHE A 710 0.63 -2.18 -14.49
CA PHE A 710 0.94 -2.92 -15.73
C PHE A 710 -0.06 -4.04 -15.99
N LEU A 711 -0.40 -4.83 -14.96
CA LEU A 711 -1.41 -5.88 -15.03
C LEU A 711 -2.81 -5.29 -15.24
N VAL A 712 -3.08 -4.08 -14.74
CA VAL A 712 -4.31 -3.30 -14.98
C VAL A 712 -4.31 -2.65 -16.38
N GLN A 713 -3.17 -2.20 -16.91
CA GLN A 713 -3.04 -1.64 -18.27
C GLN A 713 -3.02 -2.74 -19.34
N VAL A 714 -2.44 -3.90 -19.05
CA VAL A 714 -2.61 -5.15 -19.82
C VAL A 714 -4.06 -5.60 -19.74
N GLY A 715 -4.71 -5.49 -18.57
CA GLY A 715 -6.15 -5.66 -18.40
C GLY A 715 -7.01 -4.64 -19.18
N ASN A 716 -6.56 -3.39 -19.32
CA ASN A 716 -7.27 -2.31 -20.03
C ASN A 716 -6.95 -2.30 -21.54
N ASN A 717 -5.79 -2.79 -21.98
CA ASN A 717 -5.43 -3.00 -23.38
C ASN A 717 -6.01 -4.31 -23.91
N LEU A 718 -6.05 -5.38 -23.09
CA LEU A 718 -6.95 -6.51 -23.30
C LEU A 718 -8.41 -6.05 -23.26
N GLY A 719 -8.76 -5.06 -22.44
CA GLY A 719 -10.06 -4.38 -22.42
C GLY A 719 -10.37 -3.54 -23.68
N GLY A 720 -9.37 -2.93 -24.32
CA GLY A 720 -9.49 -2.12 -25.53
C GLY A 720 -9.51 -2.95 -26.82
N TYR A 721 -8.72 -4.03 -26.88
CA TYR A 721 -8.86 -5.07 -27.91
C TYR A 721 -10.11 -5.92 -27.67
N ALA A 722 -10.53 -6.07 -26.42
CA ALA A 722 -11.87 -6.55 -26.08
C ALA A 722 -12.95 -5.56 -26.52
N GLN A 723 -12.78 -4.23 -26.53
CA GLN A 723 -13.81 -3.29 -27.00
C GLN A 723 -14.14 -3.45 -28.51
N LEU A 724 -13.14 -3.76 -29.34
CA LEU A 724 -13.36 -4.11 -30.76
C LEU A 724 -13.88 -5.54 -30.93
N SER A 725 -13.50 -6.44 -30.03
CA SER A 725 -14.11 -7.76 -29.88
C SER A 725 -15.50 -7.69 -29.23
N VAL A 726 -15.90 -6.57 -28.62
CA VAL A 726 -17.13 -6.40 -27.82
C VAL A 726 -18.30 -5.98 -28.67
N SER A 727 -18.10 -5.46 -29.88
CA SER A 727 -19.21 -5.36 -30.83
C SER A 727 -19.63 -6.75 -31.34
N SER A 728 -18.70 -7.72 -31.43
CA SER A 728 -19.02 -9.13 -31.69
C SER A 728 -19.34 -9.91 -30.40
N LEU A 729 -18.76 -9.56 -29.25
CA LEU A 729 -19.08 -10.09 -27.92
C LEU A 729 -20.40 -9.53 -27.38
N GLN A 730 -20.95 -8.43 -27.88
CA GLN A 730 -22.24 -7.91 -27.40
C GLN A 730 -23.39 -8.86 -27.73
N ASN A 731 -23.27 -9.65 -28.82
CA ASN A 731 -24.20 -10.73 -29.11
C ASN A 731 -23.91 -11.98 -28.26
N SER A 732 -22.63 -12.30 -27.97
CA SER A 732 -22.24 -13.43 -27.09
C SER A 732 -22.43 -13.18 -25.58
N ALA A 733 -22.32 -11.93 -25.14
CA ALA A 733 -22.47 -11.47 -23.76
C ALA A 733 -23.93 -11.50 -23.30
N GLY A 734 -24.90 -11.45 -24.23
CA GLY A 734 -26.29 -11.74 -23.91
C GLY A 734 -26.50 -13.15 -23.34
N SER A 735 -25.75 -14.14 -23.83
CA SER A 735 -25.80 -15.52 -23.32
C SER A 735 -24.90 -15.72 -22.08
N LEU A 736 -23.76 -15.04 -21.97
CA LEU A 736 -22.89 -15.11 -20.77
C LEU A 736 -23.55 -14.46 -19.54
N VAL A 737 -24.30 -13.37 -19.72
CA VAL A 737 -25.04 -12.69 -18.64
C VAL A 737 -26.22 -13.53 -18.16
N ALA A 738 -26.82 -14.37 -19.01
CA ALA A 738 -27.83 -15.34 -18.58
C ALA A 738 -27.26 -16.45 -17.68
N SER A 739 -26.03 -16.91 -17.93
CA SER A 739 -25.36 -17.95 -17.13
C SER A 739 -24.70 -17.42 -15.83
N PHE A 740 -24.29 -16.15 -15.80
CA PHE A 740 -23.74 -15.50 -14.60
C PHE A 740 -24.76 -15.34 -13.45
N GLN A 741 -26.06 -15.39 -13.76
CA GLN A 741 -27.14 -15.30 -12.77
C GLN A 741 -27.36 -16.60 -11.97
N GLU A 742 -26.81 -17.74 -12.42
CA GLU A 742 -26.92 -19.03 -11.73
C GLU A 742 -25.67 -19.38 -10.88
N LEU A 743 -24.55 -18.65 -11.03
CA LEU A 743 -23.31 -18.83 -10.27
C LEU A 743 -23.49 -18.75 -8.73
N PRO A 744 -24.33 -17.85 -8.17
CA PRO A 744 -24.54 -17.77 -6.72
C PRO A 744 -25.16 -19.06 -6.14
N THR A 745 -25.91 -19.81 -6.93
CA THR A 745 -26.59 -21.05 -6.53
C THR A 745 -25.62 -22.23 -6.35
N TYR A 746 -24.65 -22.37 -7.25
CA TYR A 746 -23.59 -23.40 -7.15
C TYR A 746 -22.59 -23.10 -6.03
N LEU A 747 -22.28 -21.81 -5.80
CA LEU A 747 -21.43 -21.39 -4.70
C LEU A 747 -22.09 -21.64 -3.32
N HIS A 748 -23.41 -21.49 -3.23
CA HIS A 748 -24.16 -21.82 -2.02
C HIS A 748 -24.21 -23.33 -1.74
N ALA A 749 -24.36 -24.17 -2.76
CA ALA A 749 -24.34 -25.63 -2.64
C ALA A 749 -22.95 -26.15 -2.22
N ALA A 750 -21.88 -25.60 -2.81
CA ALA A 750 -20.51 -25.93 -2.44
C ALA A 750 -20.18 -25.56 -0.98
N LEU A 751 -20.72 -24.45 -0.49
CA LEU A 751 -20.55 -24.03 0.92
C LEU A 751 -21.29 -24.97 1.89
N GLN A 752 -22.45 -25.50 1.49
CA GLN A 752 -23.24 -26.44 2.29
C GLN A 752 -22.58 -27.83 2.38
N ASP A 753 -22.00 -28.32 1.28
CA ASP A 753 -21.22 -29.58 1.27
C ASP A 753 -19.92 -29.46 2.09
N LEU A 754 -19.30 -28.27 2.09
CA LEU A 754 -18.12 -27.98 2.89
C LEU A 754 -18.44 -27.93 4.39
N LEU A 755 -19.59 -27.36 4.77
CA LEU A 755 -20.07 -27.34 6.16
C LEU A 755 -20.54 -28.72 6.66
N ALA A 756 -20.94 -29.62 5.75
CA ALA A 756 -21.32 -31.00 6.06
C ALA A 756 -20.12 -31.97 6.12
N GLY A 757 -18.89 -31.50 5.86
CA GLY A 757 -17.67 -32.32 5.85
C GLY A 757 -17.46 -33.14 4.59
N ASN A 758 -18.26 -32.92 3.53
CA ASN A 758 -18.13 -33.60 2.24
C ASN A 758 -17.27 -32.76 1.27
N ILE A 759 -15.96 -32.78 1.51
CA ILE A 759 -14.98 -31.94 0.79
C ILE A 759 -14.92 -32.30 -0.71
N SER A 760 -15.19 -33.55 -1.09
CA SER A 760 -15.22 -33.97 -2.51
C SER A 760 -16.46 -33.44 -3.24
N GLY A 761 -17.60 -33.27 -2.56
CA GLY A 761 -18.81 -32.67 -3.12
C GLY A 761 -18.66 -31.16 -3.34
N ALA A 762 -18.12 -30.46 -2.33
CA ALA A 762 -17.85 -29.01 -2.40
C ALA A 762 -16.90 -28.62 -3.55
N LEU A 763 -15.86 -29.44 -3.77
CA LEU A 763 -14.90 -29.22 -4.84
C LEU A 763 -15.47 -29.57 -6.22
N HIS A 764 -16.33 -30.59 -6.31
CA HIS A 764 -17.04 -30.95 -7.54
C HIS A 764 -18.05 -29.87 -7.97
N GLU A 765 -18.82 -29.30 -7.04
CA GLU A 765 -19.81 -28.24 -7.32
C GLU A 765 -19.15 -26.91 -7.71
N THR A 766 -18.02 -26.56 -7.06
CA THR A 766 -17.26 -25.34 -7.37
C THR A 766 -16.61 -25.42 -8.75
N VAL A 767 -16.05 -26.58 -9.10
CA VAL A 767 -15.42 -26.81 -10.41
C VAL A 767 -16.48 -26.94 -11.52
N THR A 768 -17.61 -27.59 -11.25
CA THR A 768 -18.71 -27.73 -12.22
C THR A 768 -19.37 -26.39 -12.54
N GLY A 769 -19.56 -25.52 -11.54
CA GLY A 769 -20.05 -24.15 -11.75
C GLY A 769 -19.09 -23.26 -12.55
N LEU A 770 -17.77 -23.49 -12.44
CA LEU A 770 -16.76 -22.76 -13.21
C LEU A 770 -16.62 -23.28 -14.65
N VAL A 771 -16.80 -24.58 -14.87
CA VAL A 771 -16.75 -25.22 -16.19
C VAL A 771 -18.00 -24.92 -17.01
N ASN A 772 -19.19 -24.92 -16.39
CA ASN A 772 -20.46 -24.56 -17.04
C ASN A 772 -20.55 -23.08 -17.43
N LEU A 773 -19.62 -22.24 -16.93
CA LEU A 773 -19.47 -20.83 -17.33
C LEU A 773 -18.92 -20.69 -18.76
N VAL A 774 -18.24 -21.73 -19.27
CA VAL A 774 -17.53 -21.74 -20.56
C VAL A 774 -18.12 -22.78 -21.54
N PHE A 775 -18.64 -23.89 -21.05
CA PHE A 775 -19.22 -24.98 -21.85
C PHE A 775 -20.59 -25.37 -21.27
N THR A 776 -21.70 -25.08 -21.94
CA THR A 776 -23.05 -25.48 -21.45
C THR A 776 -23.53 -26.83 -22.02
N GLY A 777 -22.73 -27.45 -22.90
CA GLY A 777 -22.96 -28.78 -23.44
C GLY A 777 -22.08 -29.08 -24.65
N VAL A 778 -21.82 -30.37 -24.87
CA VAL A 778 -21.01 -30.89 -25.98
C VAL A 778 -21.92 -31.79 -26.83
N SER A 779 -22.17 -31.42 -28.10
CA SER A 779 -22.87 -32.32 -29.04
C SER A 779 -21.94 -32.69 -30.21
N LEU A 780 -21.98 -33.96 -30.62
CA LEU A 780 -21.25 -34.44 -31.78
C LEU A 780 -22.08 -34.16 -33.04
N SER A 781 -21.49 -33.43 -33.99
CA SER A 781 -22.06 -33.28 -35.32
C SER A 781 -21.10 -33.80 -36.38
N GLY A 782 -21.65 -34.57 -37.32
CA GLY A 782 -20.94 -35.03 -38.50
C GLY A 782 -20.37 -36.43 -38.40
N SER A 783 -19.83 -36.87 -39.54
CA SER A 783 -19.14 -38.14 -39.74
C SER A 783 -17.68 -37.85 -40.04
N ASN A 784 -16.79 -38.55 -39.34
CA ASN A 784 -15.33 -38.43 -39.30
C ASN A 784 -14.64 -37.41 -40.25
N PRO A 785 -13.90 -36.41 -39.72
CA PRO A 785 -13.68 -36.16 -38.29
C PRO A 785 -14.97 -35.70 -37.60
N PHE A 786 -15.20 -36.15 -36.37
CA PHE A 786 -16.34 -35.71 -35.60
C PHE A 786 -16.09 -34.27 -35.14
N ILE A 787 -16.94 -33.34 -35.59
CA ILE A 787 -16.85 -31.94 -35.18
C ILE A 787 -17.63 -31.84 -33.87
N VAL A 788 -16.90 -31.52 -32.80
CA VAL A 788 -17.50 -31.23 -31.51
C VAL A 788 -18.06 -29.82 -31.58
N VAL A 789 -19.39 -29.70 -31.66
CA VAL A 789 -20.06 -28.40 -31.60
C VAL A 789 -20.26 -28.07 -30.13
N VAL A 790 -19.45 -27.13 -29.65
CA VAL A 790 -19.57 -26.55 -28.32
C VAL A 790 -20.72 -25.55 -28.33
N HIS A 791 -21.73 -25.77 -27.49
CA HIS A 791 -22.75 -24.75 -27.25
C HIS A 791 -22.31 -23.85 -26.09
N GLY A 792 -22.33 -22.54 -26.34
CA GLY A 792 -21.84 -21.49 -25.44
C GLY A 792 -21.34 -20.26 -26.20
N ALA A 793 -20.84 -19.25 -25.48
CA ALA A 793 -20.46 -17.92 -25.97
C ALA A 793 -19.33 -17.88 -27.04
N LEU A 794 -18.90 -19.01 -27.58
CA LEU A 794 -17.90 -19.14 -28.63
C LEU A 794 -18.48 -19.52 -30.00
N GLY A 795 -19.78 -19.80 -30.12
CA GLY A 795 -20.44 -20.18 -31.39
C GLY A 795 -20.78 -19.04 -32.35
N ASP A 796 -20.79 -17.79 -31.90
CA ASP A 796 -21.29 -16.63 -32.67
C ASP A 796 -20.21 -15.85 -33.44
N LEU A 797 -18.99 -16.39 -33.53
CA LEU A 797 -17.82 -15.72 -34.11
C LEU A 797 -17.59 -16.06 -35.60
N VAL A 798 -18.56 -15.85 -36.51
CA VAL A 798 -18.29 -15.89 -37.98
C VAL A 798 -19.28 -15.03 -38.79
N PRO A 799 -18.91 -14.25 -39.83
CA PRO A 799 -17.70 -13.44 -40.06
C PRO A 799 -18.02 -11.97 -40.45
N ILE A 800 -17.15 -11.00 -40.15
CA ILE A 800 -17.16 -9.69 -40.83
C ILE A 800 -16.44 -9.82 -42.17
N THR A 801 -17.24 -9.78 -43.24
CA THR A 801 -16.79 -9.53 -44.61
C THR A 801 -16.40 -8.06 -44.78
N VAL A 802 -15.40 -7.84 -45.66
CA VAL A 802 -14.98 -6.57 -46.32
C VAL A 802 -13.70 -5.93 -45.76
N ILE A 803 -12.54 -6.37 -46.27
CA ILE A 803 -11.42 -5.49 -46.68
C ILE A 803 -10.84 -6.00 -48.03
N PRO A 804 -10.61 -5.13 -49.04
CA PRO A 804 -10.24 -5.54 -50.41
C PRO A 804 -8.82 -6.15 -50.62
N ASN A 805 -8.80 -7.39 -51.09
CA ASN A 805 -8.11 -8.00 -52.25
C ASN A 805 -6.64 -7.74 -52.68
N SER A 806 -5.63 -7.60 -51.78
CA SER A 806 -4.22 -7.84 -52.22
C SER A 806 -3.17 -8.27 -51.18
N ILE A 807 -3.54 -8.64 -49.94
CA ILE A 807 -2.59 -9.11 -48.88
C ILE A 807 -2.99 -10.50 -48.32
N TRP A 808 -3.74 -11.30 -49.10
CA TRP A 808 -4.69 -12.26 -48.53
C TRP A 808 -4.27 -13.71 -48.28
N THR A 809 -3.03 -14.17 -48.49
CA THR A 809 -2.70 -15.59 -48.21
C THR A 809 -2.12 -15.77 -46.81
N ASN A 810 -1.06 -15.02 -46.47
CA ASN A 810 -0.36 -15.21 -45.19
C ASN A 810 -1.13 -14.59 -44.01
N VAL A 811 -1.81 -13.46 -44.20
CA VAL A 811 -2.62 -12.81 -43.15
C VAL A 811 -3.93 -13.56 -42.93
N ALA A 812 -4.45 -14.25 -43.93
CA ALA A 812 -5.62 -15.11 -43.78
C ALA A 812 -5.27 -16.42 -43.08
N ASN A 813 -4.12 -17.01 -43.39
CA ASN A 813 -3.64 -18.22 -42.72
C ASN A 813 -3.27 -17.93 -41.25
N VAL A 814 -2.58 -16.82 -40.97
CA VAL A 814 -2.29 -16.36 -39.61
C VAL A 814 -3.56 -15.92 -38.88
N GLY A 815 -4.43 -15.18 -39.56
CA GLY A 815 -5.72 -14.75 -39.02
C GLY A 815 -6.62 -15.93 -38.67
N ALA A 816 -6.66 -16.97 -39.51
CA ALA A 816 -7.36 -18.22 -39.24
C ALA A 816 -6.79 -18.90 -37.99
N VAL A 817 -5.46 -19.04 -37.86
CA VAL A 817 -4.84 -19.70 -36.70
C VAL A 817 -5.06 -18.92 -35.39
N VAL A 818 -5.02 -17.59 -35.41
CA VAL A 818 -5.22 -16.73 -34.22
C VAL A 818 -6.70 -16.55 -33.86
N THR A 819 -7.62 -16.96 -34.75
CA THR A 819 -9.08 -16.92 -34.52
C THR A 819 -9.74 -18.30 -34.46
N ASP A 820 -8.97 -19.38 -34.64
CA ASP A 820 -9.45 -20.76 -34.62
C ASP A 820 -9.76 -21.16 -33.17
N THR A 821 -11.05 -21.14 -32.81
CA THR A 821 -11.54 -21.59 -31.50
C THR A 821 -11.99 -23.05 -31.50
N THR A 822 -11.66 -23.83 -32.54
CA THR A 822 -12.16 -25.20 -32.68
C THR A 822 -11.54 -26.13 -31.64
N VAL A 823 -12.36 -27.06 -31.15
CA VAL A 823 -11.93 -28.22 -30.37
C VAL A 823 -12.36 -29.45 -31.16
N SER A 824 -11.42 -30.28 -31.60
CA SER A 824 -11.74 -31.46 -32.40
C SER A 824 -11.11 -32.72 -31.81
N LEU A 825 -11.88 -33.81 -31.81
CA LEU A 825 -11.41 -35.13 -31.42
C LEU A 825 -11.50 -36.05 -32.65
N THR A 826 -10.36 -36.41 -33.21
CA THR A 826 -10.26 -37.25 -34.41
C THR A 826 -9.77 -38.62 -34.02
N VAL A 827 -10.56 -39.68 -34.24
CA VAL A 827 -10.07 -41.04 -34.04
C VAL A 827 -9.33 -41.50 -35.29
N VAL A 828 -8.00 -41.61 -35.16
CA VAL A 828 -7.06 -41.89 -36.24
C VAL A 828 -6.99 -43.39 -36.54
N SER A 829 -7.08 -44.24 -35.52
CA SER A 829 -7.14 -45.70 -35.66
C SER A 829 -7.88 -46.35 -34.49
N MET A 830 -8.57 -47.47 -34.72
CA MET A 830 -9.23 -48.26 -33.67
C MET A 830 -8.42 -49.50 -33.26
N SER A 831 -7.29 -49.80 -33.94
CA SER A 831 -6.42 -50.93 -33.61
C SER A 831 -4.99 -50.72 -34.13
N PRO A 832 -4.02 -50.38 -33.25
CA PRO A 832 -4.21 -49.93 -31.87
C PRO A 832 -5.02 -48.62 -31.83
N PHE A 833 -5.77 -48.39 -30.75
CA PHE A 833 -6.57 -47.17 -30.59
C PHE A 833 -5.67 -45.94 -30.55
N GLN A 834 -5.88 -45.01 -31.48
CA GLN A 834 -5.20 -43.72 -31.57
C GLN A 834 -6.22 -42.64 -31.87
N ALA A 835 -6.24 -41.58 -31.07
CA ALA A 835 -7.12 -40.43 -31.26
C ALA A 835 -6.36 -39.14 -30.95
N ASP A 836 -6.60 -38.11 -31.75
CA ASP A 836 -6.02 -36.78 -31.59
C ASP A 836 -7.07 -35.82 -31.03
N LEU A 837 -6.74 -35.12 -29.94
CA LEU A 837 -7.51 -34.03 -29.37
C LEU A 837 -6.80 -32.71 -29.66
N VAL A 838 -7.40 -31.88 -30.51
CA VAL A 838 -6.81 -30.63 -31.00
C VAL A 838 -7.62 -29.46 -30.47
N PHE A 839 -6.92 -28.55 -29.80
CA PHE A 839 -7.44 -27.24 -29.39
C PHE A 839 -6.84 -26.18 -30.32
N GLY A 840 -7.67 -25.29 -30.84
CA GLY A 840 -7.23 -24.09 -31.54
C GLY A 840 -6.46 -23.14 -30.63
N LEU A 841 -5.59 -22.30 -31.21
CA LEU A 841 -4.58 -21.52 -30.49
C LEU A 841 -5.14 -20.66 -29.34
N PRO A 842 -6.25 -19.90 -29.51
CA PRO A 842 -6.84 -19.13 -28.43
C PRO A 842 -7.40 -20.00 -27.30
N VAL A 843 -7.94 -21.18 -27.62
CA VAL A 843 -8.50 -22.11 -26.62
C VAL A 843 -7.38 -22.79 -25.82
N ALA A 844 -6.30 -23.18 -26.48
CA ALA A 844 -5.12 -23.74 -25.83
C ALA A 844 -4.46 -22.73 -24.87
N LEU A 845 -4.22 -21.50 -25.34
CA LEU A 845 -3.65 -20.44 -24.51
C LEU A 845 -4.56 -20.04 -23.35
N LEU A 846 -5.89 -20.10 -23.53
CA LEU A 846 -6.84 -19.89 -22.45
C LEU A 846 -6.72 -20.99 -21.39
N LEU A 847 -6.66 -22.26 -21.77
CA LEU A 847 -6.47 -23.38 -20.85
C LEU A 847 -5.15 -23.25 -20.08
N ASP A 848 -4.05 -22.92 -20.77
CA ASP A 848 -2.73 -22.72 -20.15
C ASP A 848 -2.70 -21.48 -19.22
N SER A 849 -3.50 -20.45 -19.51
CA SER A 849 -3.65 -19.25 -18.67
C SER A 849 -4.44 -19.50 -17.38
N LEU A 850 -5.40 -20.44 -17.44
CA LEU A 850 -6.25 -20.81 -16.32
C LEU A 850 -5.57 -21.85 -15.40
N GLY A 851 -4.52 -22.52 -15.87
CA GLY A 851 -3.78 -23.52 -15.11
C GLY A 851 -3.22 -23.00 -13.79
N SER A 852 -2.60 -21.82 -13.81
CA SER A 852 -1.94 -21.24 -12.63
C SER A 852 -2.91 -20.79 -11.52
N PRO A 853 -4.03 -20.10 -11.80
CA PRO A 853 -5.07 -19.85 -10.80
C PRO A 853 -5.67 -21.13 -10.21
N VAL A 854 -5.92 -22.15 -11.05
CA VAL A 854 -6.50 -23.43 -10.63
C VAL A 854 -5.53 -24.23 -9.75
N SER A 855 -4.26 -24.33 -10.15
CA SER A 855 -3.22 -25.02 -9.37
C SER A 855 -2.94 -24.33 -8.04
N THR A 856 -3.05 -23.00 -7.98
CA THR A 856 -2.92 -22.21 -6.75
C THR A 856 -4.07 -22.44 -5.80
N ALA A 857 -5.30 -22.51 -6.31
CA ALA A 857 -6.47 -22.83 -5.50
C ALA A 857 -6.37 -24.24 -4.90
N ILE A 858 -5.88 -25.21 -5.68
CA ILE A 858 -5.66 -26.59 -5.22
C ILE A 858 -4.54 -26.66 -4.16
N ALA A 859 -3.39 -26.00 -4.39
CA ALA A 859 -2.28 -25.94 -3.43
C ALA A 859 -2.66 -25.24 -2.12
N THR A 860 -3.54 -24.23 -2.20
CA THR A 860 -4.12 -23.57 -1.03
C THR A 860 -5.02 -24.55 -0.26
N GLY A 861 -5.88 -25.30 -0.95
CA GLY A 861 -6.71 -26.35 -0.32
C GLY A 861 -5.90 -27.48 0.33
N GLN A 862 -4.78 -27.89 -0.28
CA GLN A 862 -3.85 -28.89 0.27
C GLN A 862 -3.10 -28.40 1.52
N SER A 863 -2.76 -27.10 1.57
CA SER A 863 -2.14 -26.47 2.75
C SER A 863 -3.13 -26.37 3.92
N VAL A 864 -4.40 -26.06 3.63
CA VAL A 864 -5.47 -26.02 4.64
C VAL A 864 -5.79 -27.42 5.19
N THR A 865 -5.85 -28.45 4.34
CA THR A 865 -6.07 -29.84 4.78
C THR A 865 -4.91 -30.37 5.62
N SER A 866 -3.66 -30.10 5.23
CA SER A 866 -2.47 -30.48 6.01
C SER A 866 -2.42 -29.79 7.38
N PHE A 867 -2.91 -28.55 7.46
CA PHE A 867 -3.03 -27.82 8.73
C PHE A 867 -4.10 -28.44 9.62
N VAL A 868 -5.27 -28.73 9.07
CA VAL A 868 -6.39 -29.35 9.80
C VAL A 868 -6.03 -30.75 10.30
N ASP A 869 -5.36 -31.58 9.50
CA ASP A 869 -4.88 -32.90 9.91
C ASP A 869 -3.84 -32.82 11.03
N ALA A 870 -2.91 -31.86 10.98
CA ALA A 870 -1.92 -31.65 12.03
C ALA A 870 -2.57 -31.19 13.35
N VAL A 871 -3.63 -30.37 13.29
CA VAL A 871 -4.41 -29.96 14.46
C VAL A 871 -5.25 -31.11 15.02
N GLN A 872 -5.92 -31.88 14.16
CA GLN A 872 -6.77 -33.01 14.56
C GLN A 872 -5.97 -34.18 15.14
N THR A 873 -4.74 -34.38 14.70
CA THR A 873 -3.81 -35.40 15.24
C THR A 873 -3.04 -34.93 16.49
N GLY A 874 -3.30 -33.71 16.99
CA GLY A 874 -2.66 -33.14 18.18
C GLY A 874 -1.21 -32.71 17.97
N ASN A 875 -0.73 -32.67 16.73
CA ASN A 875 0.62 -32.26 16.36
C ASN A 875 0.68 -30.75 16.11
N LEU A 876 0.67 -29.97 17.20
CA LEU A 876 0.70 -28.50 17.14
C LEU A 876 1.98 -27.94 16.51
N GLN A 877 3.10 -28.67 16.58
CA GLN A 877 4.35 -28.29 15.91
C GLN A 877 4.27 -28.51 14.38
N GLY A 878 3.61 -29.58 13.94
CA GLY A 878 3.32 -29.84 12.53
C GLY A 878 2.35 -28.80 11.93
N ALA A 879 1.34 -28.36 12.70
CA ALA A 879 0.38 -27.35 12.23
C ALA A 879 1.03 -25.97 12.02
N VAL A 880 1.96 -25.59 12.90
CA VAL A 880 2.74 -24.35 12.73
C VAL A 880 3.72 -24.48 11.55
N GLY A 881 4.34 -25.65 11.36
CA GLY A 881 5.18 -25.92 10.18
C GLY A 881 4.43 -25.76 8.86
N VAL A 882 3.21 -26.31 8.77
CA VAL A 882 2.35 -26.17 7.58
C VAL A 882 1.97 -24.71 7.30
N LEU A 883 1.75 -23.89 8.34
CA LEU A 883 1.41 -22.47 8.17
C LEU A 883 2.61 -21.64 7.68
N VAL A 884 3.81 -22.01 8.11
CA VAL A 884 5.08 -21.39 7.67
C VAL A 884 5.43 -21.81 6.24
N ASP A 885 5.16 -23.06 5.86
CA ASP A 885 5.45 -23.60 4.52
C ASP A 885 4.33 -23.30 3.49
N ALA A 886 3.14 -22.88 3.93
CA ALA A 886 1.99 -22.60 3.07
C ALA A 886 2.27 -21.58 1.95
N PRO A 887 2.94 -20.43 2.19
CA PRO A 887 3.28 -19.50 1.11
C PRO A 887 4.20 -20.13 0.06
N ALA A 888 5.13 -20.99 0.47
CA ALA A 888 6.03 -21.69 -0.43
C ALA A 888 5.30 -22.77 -1.24
N ASN A 889 4.35 -23.50 -0.63
CA ASN A 889 3.53 -24.50 -1.33
C ASN A 889 2.53 -23.87 -2.32
N ILE A 890 1.93 -22.74 -1.96
CA ILE A 890 1.02 -21.98 -2.82
C ILE A 890 1.79 -21.38 -4.00
N LEU A 891 2.96 -20.79 -3.75
CA LEU A 891 3.84 -20.29 -4.81
C LEU A 891 4.37 -21.42 -5.71
N ASN A 892 4.70 -22.58 -5.13
CA ASN A 892 5.10 -23.75 -5.90
C ASN A 892 3.93 -24.32 -6.72
N GLY A 893 2.69 -24.27 -6.22
CA GLY A 893 1.49 -24.60 -6.98
C GLY A 893 1.25 -23.64 -8.15
N PHE A 894 1.39 -22.34 -7.91
CA PHE A 894 1.25 -21.28 -8.92
C PHE A 894 2.28 -21.41 -10.05
N LEU A 895 3.53 -21.74 -9.71
CA LEU A 895 4.64 -21.81 -10.65
C LEU A 895 4.80 -23.19 -11.31
N ASN A 896 4.73 -24.27 -10.53
CA ASN A 896 5.10 -25.64 -10.94
C ASN A 896 4.01 -26.69 -10.66
N GLY A 897 2.82 -26.30 -10.16
CA GLY A 897 1.74 -27.23 -9.82
C GLY A 897 1.25 -27.99 -11.06
N GLN A 898 0.83 -29.24 -10.89
CA GLN A 898 0.38 -30.07 -12.00
C GLN A 898 -0.88 -30.85 -11.61
N HIS A 899 -1.99 -30.56 -12.28
CA HIS A 899 -3.29 -31.12 -11.95
C HIS A 899 -4.07 -31.42 -13.23
N THR A 900 -4.93 -32.44 -13.22
CA THR A 900 -5.78 -32.76 -14.36
C THR A 900 -7.25 -32.77 -13.97
N VAL A 901 -8.11 -32.29 -14.87
CA VAL A 901 -9.56 -32.26 -14.69
C VAL A 901 -10.19 -33.24 -15.69
N PRO A 902 -10.96 -34.23 -15.21
CA PRO A 902 -11.60 -35.20 -16.09
C PRO A 902 -12.79 -34.56 -16.82
N LEU A 903 -12.76 -34.57 -18.14
CA LEU A 903 -13.85 -34.18 -19.03
C LEU A 903 -14.45 -35.43 -19.67
N THR A 904 -15.74 -35.68 -19.43
CA THR A 904 -16.42 -36.84 -20.02
C THR A 904 -17.08 -36.47 -21.34
N ILE A 905 -16.65 -37.11 -22.42
CA ILE A 905 -17.16 -36.93 -23.77
C ILE A 905 -18.11 -38.09 -24.08
N ARG A 906 -19.39 -37.77 -24.28
CA ARG A 906 -20.45 -38.75 -24.55
C ARG A 906 -20.83 -38.70 -26.02
N GLY A 907 -20.78 -39.85 -26.70
CA GLY A 907 -21.29 -39.92 -28.08
C GLY A 907 -20.75 -41.05 -28.97
N PHE A 908 -19.86 -41.91 -28.46
CA PHE A 908 -19.32 -43.06 -29.20
C PHE A 908 -20.01 -44.40 -28.85
N GLY A 909 -21.17 -44.36 -28.18
CA GLY A 909 -21.84 -45.54 -27.62
C GLY A 909 -21.28 -46.00 -26.26
N PHE A 910 -20.21 -45.35 -25.80
CA PHE A 910 -19.58 -45.46 -24.49
C PHE A 910 -18.99 -44.08 -24.11
N ASP A 911 -18.77 -43.85 -22.82
CA ASP A 911 -18.25 -42.58 -22.30
C ASP A 911 -16.72 -42.59 -22.34
N ILE A 912 -16.11 -41.59 -22.99
CA ILE A 912 -14.65 -41.38 -22.99
C ILE A 912 -14.32 -40.30 -21.96
N THR A 913 -13.33 -40.52 -21.09
CA THR A 913 -12.89 -39.50 -20.13
C THR A 913 -11.52 -38.95 -20.53
N ALA A 914 -11.43 -37.67 -20.86
CA ALA A 914 -10.18 -36.96 -21.16
C ALA A 914 -9.74 -36.12 -19.96
N ASN A 915 -8.54 -36.34 -19.46
CA ASN A 915 -7.94 -35.65 -18.31
C ASN A 915 -7.15 -34.43 -18.81
N ILE A 916 -7.80 -33.26 -18.80
CA ILE A 916 -7.22 -32.01 -19.27
C ILE A 916 -6.26 -31.46 -18.21
N PRO A 917 -4.97 -31.21 -18.52
CA PRO A 917 -4.03 -30.65 -17.56
C PRO A 917 -4.28 -29.14 -17.33
N PHE A 918 -4.15 -28.72 -16.08
CA PHE A 918 -4.23 -27.35 -15.58
C PHE A 918 -3.00 -27.13 -14.70
N ASP A 919 -1.93 -26.69 -15.33
CA ASP A 919 -0.61 -26.65 -14.69
C ASP A 919 -0.16 -25.20 -14.38
N GLY A 920 0.80 -25.07 -13.47
CA GLY A 920 1.43 -23.81 -13.10
C GLY A 920 2.18 -23.17 -14.27
N ILE A 921 2.50 -21.87 -14.13
CA ILE A 921 3.00 -21.02 -15.22
C ILE A 921 4.22 -21.60 -15.96
N LEU A 922 5.09 -22.32 -15.24
CA LEU A 922 6.37 -22.84 -15.74
C LEU A 922 6.32 -24.34 -16.08
N ALA A 923 5.16 -24.99 -15.91
CA ALA A 923 5.05 -26.43 -16.11
C ALA A 923 5.22 -26.83 -17.58
N PRO A 924 5.98 -27.90 -17.86
CA PRO A 924 6.26 -28.33 -19.23
C PRO A 924 4.98 -28.79 -19.95
N MET A 925 4.91 -28.53 -21.26
CA MET A 925 3.81 -28.96 -22.12
C MET A 925 3.66 -30.49 -22.10
N ARG A 926 2.43 -30.99 -21.88
CA ARG A 926 2.14 -32.42 -21.80
C ARG A 926 0.97 -32.83 -22.69
N PRO A 927 0.97 -34.07 -23.20
CA PRO A 927 -0.17 -34.60 -23.95
C PRO A 927 -1.34 -34.87 -23.00
N VAL A 928 -2.56 -34.71 -23.52
CA VAL A 928 -3.78 -35.04 -22.78
C VAL A 928 -3.89 -36.57 -22.65
N THR A 929 -4.19 -37.05 -21.44
CA THR A 929 -4.37 -38.49 -21.16
C THR A 929 -5.83 -38.77 -20.85
N GLY A 930 -6.26 -40.03 -20.86
CA GLY A 930 -7.63 -40.36 -20.48
C GLY A 930 -7.92 -41.84 -20.49
N THR A 931 -9.19 -42.18 -20.24
CA THR A 931 -9.66 -43.57 -20.21
C THR A 931 -10.75 -43.81 -21.24
N VAL A 932 -10.64 -44.97 -21.91
CA VAL A 932 -11.66 -45.47 -22.83
C VAL A 932 -12.15 -46.85 -22.34
N PRO A 933 -13.46 -47.03 -22.10
CA PRO A 933 -14.02 -48.32 -21.70
C PRO A 933 -13.62 -49.46 -22.64
N LEU A 934 -13.25 -50.62 -22.08
CA LEU A 934 -12.72 -51.82 -22.75
C LEU A 934 -11.30 -51.73 -23.35
N ILE A 935 -10.66 -50.54 -23.39
CA ILE A 935 -9.32 -50.34 -23.98
C ILE A 935 -8.28 -49.97 -22.90
N GLY A 936 -8.68 -49.24 -21.85
CA GLY A 936 -7.80 -48.81 -20.75
C GLY A 936 -7.30 -47.37 -20.90
N ASP A 937 -6.18 -47.06 -20.24
CA ASP A 937 -5.55 -45.72 -20.31
C ASP A 937 -4.99 -45.46 -21.71
N VAL A 938 -5.33 -44.29 -22.27
CA VAL A 938 -4.90 -43.85 -23.59
C VAL A 938 -4.32 -42.45 -23.52
N THR A 939 -3.30 -42.18 -24.33
CA THR A 939 -2.76 -40.83 -24.53
C THR A 939 -3.31 -40.30 -25.84
N PHE A 940 -3.99 -39.16 -25.80
CA PHE A 940 -4.46 -38.49 -26.99
C PHE A 940 -3.29 -37.77 -27.66
N GLY A 941 -3.15 -37.92 -28.99
CA GLY A 941 -2.29 -37.04 -29.77
C GLY A 941 -2.94 -35.66 -29.95
N GLY A 942 -2.32 -34.76 -30.71
CA GLY A 942 -2.85 -33.41 -30.94
C GLY A 942 -2.18 -32.32 -30.10
N THR A 943 -2.96 -31.32 -29.67
CA THR A 943 -2.44 -30.10 -29.04
C THR A 943 -1.97 -30.38 -27.61
N PRO A 944 -0.67 -30.24 -27.27
CA PRO A 944 -0.23 -30.37 -25.89
C PRO A 944 -0.68 -29.15 -25.08
N VAL A 945 -0.89 -29.33 -23.78
CA VAL A 945 -1.38 -28.31 -22.84
C VAL A 945 -0.46 -28.32 -21.60
N GLY A 946 -0.18 -27.16 -21.00
CA GLY A 946 0.79 -27.02 -19.92
C GLY A 946 0.84 -25.60 -19.33
N GLY A 947 2.03 -25.13 -18.97
CA GLY A 947 2.21 -23.78 -18.47
C GLY A 947 2.18 -22.73 -19.59
N ILE A 948 1.60 -21.56 -19.32
CA ILE A 948 1.50 -20.49 -20.32
C ILE A 948 2.86 -19.97 -20.82
N VAL A 949 3.91 -20.04 -20.01
CA VAL A 949 5.25 -19.63 -20.46
C VAL A 949 5.80 -20.59 -21.51
N PRO A 950 5.86 -21.91 -21.29
CA PRO A 950 6.19 -22.87 -22.34
C PRO A 950 5.27 -22.78 -23.57
N ALA A 951 3.96 -22.55 -23.38
CA ALA A 951 3.00 -22.44 -24.49
C ALA A 951 3.28 -21.24 -25.41
N VAL A 952 3.56 -20.06 -24.83
CA VAL A 952 3.83 -18.83 -25.60
C VAL A 952 5.26 -18.78 -26.16
N VAL A 953 6.21 -19.44 -25.49
CA VAL A 953 7.63 -19.41 -25.89
C VAL A 953 7.96 -20.50 -26.91
N GLN A 954 7.34 -21.68 -26.81
CA GLN A 954 7.72 -22.85 -27.62
C GLN A 954 6.63 -23.20 -28.64
N TRP A 955 5.36 -23.30 -28.22
CA TRP A 955 4.32 -23.87 -29.07
C TRP A 955 3.60 -22.84 -29.96
N ALA A 956 3.20 -21.69 -29.43
CA ALA A 956 2.52 -20.65 -30.21
C ALA A 956 3.37 -20.12 -31.38
N PRO A 957 4.69 -19.86 -31.23
CA PRO A 957 5.53 -19.42 -32.34
C PRO A 957 5.67 -20.49 -33.42
N GLU A 958 5.64 -21.78 -33.08
CA GLU A 958 5.69 -22.89 -34.04
C GLU A 958 4.40 -22.99 -34.88
N GLN A 959 3.22 -22.79 -34.27
CA GLN A 959 1.93 -22.77 -34.97
C GLN A 959 1.81 -21.54 -35.91
N LEU A 960 2.24 -20.38 -35.43
CA LEU A 960 2.31 -19.15 -36.22
C LEU A 960 3.32 -19.27 -37.37
N ALA A 961 4.48 -19.91 -37.15
CA ALA A 961 5.47 -20.17 -38.20
C ALA A 961 4.96 -21.16 -39.26
N GLN A 962 4.23 -22.22 -38.87
CA GLN A 962 3.58 -23.14 -39.80
C GLN A 962 2.47 -22.48 -40.62
N ALA A 963 1.75 -21.50 -40.06
CA ALA A 963 0.74 -20.71 -40.76
C ALA A 963 1.34 -19.74 -41.80
N ILE A 964 2.53 -19.20 -41.51
CA ILE A 964 3.28 -18.32 -42.41
C ILE A 964 3.96 -19.11 -43.55
N GLY A 965 4.26 -20.40 -43.31
CA GLY A 965 4.91 -21.30 -44.26
C GLY A 965 3.98 -22.02 -45.26
N LYS A 966 2.67 -21.75 -45.24
CA LYS A 966 1.66 -22.36 -46.12
C LYS A 966 1.12 -21.41 -47.16
#